data_AF-A0A1H6AF40-F1
#
_entry.id   AF-A0A1H6AF40-F1
#
_cell.length_a   1.000
_cell.length_b   1.000
_cell.length_c   1.000
_cell.angle_alpha   90.00
_cell.angle_beta   90.00
_cell.angle_gamma   90.00
#
_symmetry.space_group_name_H-M   'P 1'
#
loop_
_entity.id
_entity.type
_entity.pdbx_description
1 polymer ?
#
loop_
_entity_poly.entity_id
_entity_poly.type
_entity_poly.pdbx_seq_one_letter_code
_entity_poly.pdbx_strand_id
1 'polypeptide(L)'
;MTTEEIDIKKYIFVKNAHLNNLKHIDVLIPKNKLIVITGVSGSGKSSLAFDTIYAEGQRRYVESLSSYARQFLGKLEKPKIDDIKGLAPSIAIQQKVISSNPRSTVGTSTEIYDYIKLLFARVGRTFSPESGAEVKKDSVSDVIDFIQNSKNNPTFTLSSPLIFEVEKFKEQLKILKMAGFTRLEVAGNVVGIEDLESFGFIPEEDAVINLVIDRFTYEEDENFLQRLADSIQMAFYEGRGYCYLKNETSGKTKEFSNKFELDGIVFNEPTVHYFSFNNPFGACPTCEGYGKVIGIDEDLVIPNKNLSVFEDAVASWRGDSMKEWKLAFIKKNKDFPIHKPYFQLTKEQKKLLWKGTGNKDEPTIDNFFKMLEENLYKIQYRVMLSRYRGKTLCPTCEGYRLRPETEWVKIDGHNIQEFIELPLDELLPLVKSLKLNQHDADIAKRLLYEITSRLEFLTKVGLGYLTINRTSSTLSGGESQRINLATSLGSSLVGSIYILDEPSIGLHSKDTENLIQVLKNLRDLGNTVIVVEHDEDVMKAADYIIDIGPEAGYLGGELVFSGDYKEIKKANTLTSKYLTGELEIKVPTKRRKAKEFIRIKGARENNLKNISVDIPLESLVVISGVSGSGKSTLMKEVLTTGVQIELGMGGKKTDYDSIEFPSKLVKNIELIDQNPIGKSSRSNPVTYLKAYDDIRDLFSKQKMAAMMNLKPKHFSFNVDGGRCDECKGEGVINVSMQFMADIELECEVCHGARFKDEILDIKFDEKNISDILHLTVDDAIAFFEDNDQKKIVTKLKPLQDVGLGYLQLGQSSSTLSGGEAQRVKLASFLVKGNTTDKTLFIFDEPSTGLHFHDINKLLTSLQALIELGHSVIVIEHQPDIIKSADYIIDIGPGAGKYGGEIVFAGTPEDLAKDKISATAKYVAEKL
;
A
#
# COMPACT_ATOMS: atom_id res chain seq x y z
N MET A 1 10.56 -1.25 -44.74
CA MET A 1 9.15 -1.55 -45.09
C MET A 1 8.45 -0.22 -45.31
N THR A 2 7.68 -0.07 -46.39
CA THR A 2 6.82 1.11 -46.55
C THR A 2 5.63 0.99 -45.58
N THR A 3 5.11 2.12 -45.09
CA THR A 3 4.01 2.19 -44.11
C THR A 3 2.68 1.55 -44.53
N GLU A 4 2.57 1.14 -45.80
CA GLU A 4 1.37 0.53 -46.40
C GLU A 4 1.40 -1.01 -46.36
N GLU A 5 2.57 -1.63 -46.15
CA GLU A 5 2.72 -3.10 -46.12
C GLU A 5 2.56 -3.71 -44.72
N ILE A 6 2.35 -2.90 -43.68
CA ILE A 6 2.31 -3.35 -42.29
C ILE A 6 0.91 -3.84 -41.92
N ASP A 7 0.78 -5.12 -41.60
CA ASP A 7 -0.46 -5.70 -41.08
C ASP A 7 -0.74 -5.22 -39.64
N ILE A 8 -1.55 -4.15 -39.53
CA ILE A 8 -1.95 -3.53 -38.26
C ILE A 8 -2.73 -4.47 -37.33
N LYS A 9 -3.21 -5.64 -37.81
CA LYS A 9 -3.82 -6.65 -36.94
C LYS A 9 -2.78 -7.48 -36.21
N LYS A 10 -1.56 -7.58 -36.74
CA LYS A 10 -0.47 -8.38 -36.16
C LYS A 10 0.61 -7.54 -35.49
N TYR A 11 0.78 -6.28 -35.89
CA TYR A 11 1.85 -5.43 -35.39
C TYR A 11 1.33 -4.07 -34.92
N ILE A 12 2.04 -3.51 -33.95
CA ILE A 12 2.04 -2.08 -33.62
C ILE A 12 3.27 -1.49 -34.32
N PHE A 13 3.08 -0.39 -35.04
CA PHE A 13 4.18 0.29 -35.71
C PHE A 13 4.27 1.72 -35.19
N VAL A 14 5.44 2.05 -34.66
CA VAL A 14 5.80 3.40 -34.21
C VAL A 14 6.76 3.97 -35.26
N LYS A 15 6.40 5.09 -35.87
CA LYS A 15 7.20 5.75 -36.89
C LYS A 15 7.84 7.02 -36.33
N ASN A 16 9.14 7.15 -36.54
CA ASN A 16 9.94 8.34 -36.27
C ASN A 16 9.73 8.86 -34.84
N ALA A 17 9.90 7.99 -33.84
CA ALA A 17 9.84 8.38 -32.45
C ALA A 17 11.07 9.21 -32.06
N HIS A 18 10.86 10.44 -31.60
CA HIS A 18 11.92 11.41 -31.29
C HIS A 18 11.63 12.24 -30.04
N LEU A 19 10.92 11.65 -29.08
CA LEU A 19 10.68 12.24 -27.77
C LEU A 19 11.91 12.07 -26.86
N ASN A 20 12.23 13.10 -26.07
CA ASN A 20 13.43 13.16 -25.24
C ASN A 20 14.73 12.92 -26.03
N ASN A 21 15.44 11.82 -25.76
CA ASN A 21 16.69 11.47 -26.42
C ASN A 21 16.52 10.46 -27.57
N LEU A 22 15.29 10.04 -27.90
CA LEU A 22 15.07 9.10 -29.01
C LEU A 22 15.51 9.71 -30.35
N LYS A 23 16.29 8.98 -31.13
CA LYS A 23 16.88 9.46 -32.39
C LYS A 23 16.07 9.03 -33.61
N HIS A 24 14.84 9.53 -33.71
CA HIS A 24 13.99 9.31 -34.89
C HIS A 24 13.78 7.82 -35.22
N ILE A 25 13.46 7.01 -34.20
CA ILE A 25 13.44 5.55 -34.32
C ILE A 25 12.13 5.04 -34.91
N ASP A 26 12.23 4.06 -35.80
CA ASP A 26 11.11 3.26 -36.30
C ASP A 26 11.10 1.90 -35.59
N VAL A 27 9.97 1.52 -34.98
CA VAL A 27 9.87 0.28 -34.20
C VAL A 27 8.63 -0.51 -34.62
N LEU A 28 8.83 -1.80 -34.91
CA LEU A 28 7.76 -2.76 -35.20
C LEU A 28 7.62 -3.74 -34.03
N ILE A 29 6.46 -3.75 -33.39
CA ILE A 29 6.19 -4.54 -32.18
C ILE A 29 5.11 -5.58 -32.48
N PRO A 30 5.36 -6.89 -32.29
CA PRO A 30 4.35 -7.93 -32.51
C PRO A 30 3.25 -7.89 -31.45
N LYS A 31 1.99 -8.04 -31.86
CA LYS A 31 0.84 -8.13 -30.96
C LYS A 31 0.70 -9.52 -30.34
N ASN A 32 0.04 -9.57 -29.19
CA ASN A 32 -0.26 -10.80 -28.43
C ASN A 32 1.01 -11.57 -28.04
N LYS A 33 2.09 -10.82 -27.78
CA LYS A 33 3.40 -11.32 -27.38
C LYS A 33 3.84 -10.67 -26.08
N LEU A 34 4.77 -11.32 -25.39
CA LEU A 34 5.53 -10.75 -24.29
C LEU A 34 6.79 -10.07 -24.87
N ILE A 35 6.80 -8.75 -24.88
CA ILE A 35 7.87 -7.91 -25.40
C ILE A 35 8.66 -7.34 -24.23
N VAL A 36 9.99 -7.44 -24.29
CA VAL A 36 10.88 -6.80 -23.32
C VAL A 36 11.65 -5.67 -23.98
N ILE A 37 11.60 -4.47 -23.41
CA ILE A 37 12.43 -3.33 -23.78
C ILE A 37 13.59 -3.24 -22.78
N THR A 38 14.82 -3.36 -23.27
CA THR A 38 16.04 -3.38 -22.47
C THR A 38 17.05 -2.32 -22.95
N GLY A 39 18.19 -2.20 -22.26
CA GLY A 39 19.24 -1.21 -22.53
C GLY A 39 19.71 -0.47 -21.27
N VAL A 40 20.76 0.34 -21.36
CA VAL A 40 21.35 1.04 -20.19
C VAL A 40 20.41 2.06 -19.53
N SER A 41 20.66 2.42 -18.26
CA SER A 41 19.92 3.47 -17.56
C SER A 41 19.97 4.77 -18.36
N GLY A 42 18.82 5.38 -18.67
CA GLY A 42 18.76 6.60 -19.49
C GLY A 42 18.91 6.38 -21.01
N SER A 43 18.86 5.15 -21.53
CA SER A 43 18.96 4.91 -22.98
C SER A 43 17.74 5.36 -23.80
N GLY A 44 16.59 5.59 -23.16
CA GLY A 44 15.33 5.98 -23.84
C GLY A 44 14.20 4.94 -23.76
N LYS A 45 14.37 3.85 -22.99
CA LYS A 45 13.37 2.78 -22.80
C LYS A 45 12.01 3.32 -22.35
N SER A 46 11.99 4.09 -21.26
CA SER A 46 10.75 4.66 -20.70
C SER A 46 10.14 5.71 -21.62
N SER A 47 10.98 6.44 -22.38
CA SER A 47 10.50 7.40 -23.38
C SER A 47 9.78 6.71 -24.55
N LEU A 48 10.23 5.53 -24.96
CA LEU A 48 9.51 4.71 -25.94
C LEU A 48 8.27 4.05 -25.32
N ALA A 49 8.39 3.39 -24.17
CA ALA A 49 7.32 2.60 -23.58
C ALA A 49 6.19 3.47 -23.01
N PHE A 50 6.52 4.41 -22.13
CA PHE A 50 5.56 5.20 -21.36
C PHE A 50 5.23 6.53 -22.04
N ASP A 51 6.25 7.32 -22.36
CA ASP A 51 6.04 8.68 -22.84
C ASP A 51 5.56 8.70 -24.31
N THR A 52 5.74 7.60 -25.04
CA THR A 52 5.29 7.44 -26.43
C THR A 52 4.12 6.46 -26.55
N ILE A 53 4.34 5.15 -26.37
CA ILE A 53 3.34 4.12 -26.67
C ILE A 53 2.14 4.21 -25.72
N TYR A 54 2.39 4.24 -24.41
CA TYR A 54 1.33 4.37 -23.40
C TYR A 54 0.62 5.71 -23.51
N ALA A 55 1.36 6.81 -23.60
CA ALA A 55 0.78 8.16 -23.69
C ALA A 55 -0.17 8.28 -24.89
N GLU A 56 0.22 7.79 -26.07
CA GLU A 56 -0.66 7.79 -27.24
C GLU A 56 -1.86 6.84 -27.08
N GLY A 57 -1.67 5.66 -26.49
CA GLY A 57 -2.74 4.68 -26.30
C GLY A 57 -3.80 5.18 -25.33
N GLN A 58 -3.36 5.79 -24.22
CA GLN A 58 -4.23 6.41 -23.24
C GLN A 58 -4.93 7.63 -23.83
N ARG A 59 -4.19 8.54 -24.49
CA ARG A 59 -4.77 9.76 -25.10
C ARG A 59 -5.87 9.41 -26.10
N ARG A 60 -5.60 8.50 -27.06
CA ARG A 60 -6.59 8.08 -28.07
C ARG A 60 -7.83 7.45 -27.45
N TYR A 61 -7.67 6.67 -26.38
CA TYR A 61 -8.80 6.08 -25.66
C TYR A 61 -9.62 7.15 -24.93
N VAL A 62 -8.99 8.04 -24.16
CA VAL A 62 -9.70 9.05 -23.37
C VAL A 62 -10.35 10.13 -24.26
N GLU A 63 -9.74 10.49 -25.39
CA GLU A 63 -10.35 11.38 -26.41
C GLU A 63 -11.63 10.82 -27.04
N SER A 64 -11.87 9.51 -26.90
CA SER A 64 -13.09 8.85 -27.35
C SER A 64 -14.21 8.85 -26.31
N LEU A 65 -13.91 9.13 -25.02
CA LEU A 65 -14.89 9.04 -23.93
C LEU A 65 -15.90 10.20 -23.93
N SER A 66 -15.47 11.44 -24.20
CA SER A 66 -16.37 12.59 -24.28
C SER A 66 -15.80 13.74 -25.09
N SER A 67 -16.67 14.61 -25.60
CA SER A 67 -16.28 15.87 -26.24
C SER A 67 -15.55 16.81 -25.26
N TYR A 68 -15.95 16.80 -23.99
CA TYR A 68 -15.30 17.54 -22.91
C TYR A 68 -13.84 17.09 -22.71
N ALA A 69 -13.62 15.78 -22.53
CA ALA A 69 -12.27 15.23 -22.37
C ALA A 69 -11.37 15.56 -23.56
N ARG A 70 -11.91 15.49 -24.78
CA ARG A 70 -11.19 15.86 -26.02
C ARG A 70 -10.73 17.32 -26.03
N GLN A 71 -11.54 18.25 -25.52
CA GLN A 71 -11.16 19.67 -25.46
C GLN A 71 -9.99 19.92 -24.51
N PHE A 72 -9.93 19.20 -23.38
CA PHE A 72 -8.85 19.33 -22.41
C PHE A 72 -7.58 18.61 -22.87
N LEU A 73 -7.71 17.37 -23.37
CA LEU A 73 -6.57 16.60 -23.88
C LEU A 73 -5.96 17.21 -25.14
N GLY A 74 -6.74 17.96 -25.93
CA GLY A 74 -6.22 18.71 -27.07
C GLY A 74 -5.20 19.80 -26.70
N LYS A 75 -5.15 20.22 -25.43
CA LYS A 75 -4.14 21.17 -24.91
C LYS A 75 -2.86 20.48 -24.44
N LEU A 76 -2.85 19.16 -24.28
CA LEU A 76 -1.64 18.43 -23.96
C LEU A 76 -0.72 18.39 -25.18
N GLU A 77 0.58 18.52 -24.93
CA GLU A 77 1.56 18.21 -25.96
C GLU A 77 1.44 16.75 -26.37
N LYS A 78 1.33 16.52 -27.67
CA LYS A 78 1.35 15.16 -28.21
C LYS A 78 2.77 14.61 -28.13
N PRO A 79 2.94 13.30 -27.87
CA PRO A 79 4.22 12.65 -28.02
C PRO A 79 4.85 12.95 -29.38
N LYS A 80 6.16 13.20 -29.39
CA LYS A 80 6.93 13.58 -30.59
C LYS A 80 7.17 12.35 -31.48
N ILE A 81 6.18 12.04 -32.31
CA ILE A 81 6.18 10.94 -33.28
C ILE A 81 5.52 11.39 -34.59
N ASP A 82 5.86 10.74 -35.71
CA ASP A 82 5.19 10.99 -36.99
C ASP A 82 3.86 10.26 -37.10
N ASP A 83 3.86 8.97 -36.77
CA ASP A 83 2.67 8.12 -36.84
C ASP A 83 2.79 6.91 -35.90
N ILE A 84 1.66 6.43 -35.40
CA ILE A 84 1.57 5.17 -34.66
C ILE A 84 0.30 4.42 -35.07
N LYS A 85 0.50 3.21 -35.60
CA LYS A 85 -0.56 2.35 -36.13
C LYS A 85 -0.69 1.06 -35.33
N GLY A 86 -1.90 0.49 -35.33
CA GLY A 86 -2.18 -0.77 -34.64
C GLY A 86 -2.27 -0.66 -33.11
N LEU A 87 -2.29 0.54 -32.55
CA LEU A 87 -2.38 0.75 -31.10
C LEU A 87 -3.76 0.33 -30.55
N ALA A 88 -3.77 -0.31 -29.40
CA ALA A 88 -4.99 -0.64 -28.64
C ALA A 88 -4.99 0.14 -27.31
N PRO A 89 -6.09 0.15 -26.54
CA PRO A 89 -6.11 0.80 -25.23
C PRO A 89 -4.97 0.28 -24.36
N SER A 90 -4.17 1.21 -23.84
CA SER A 90 -2.95 0.90 -23.08
C SER A 90 -3.14 1.15 -21.60
N ILE A 91 -2.59 0.24 -20.79
CA ILE A 91 -2.62 0.28 -19.33
C ILE A 91 -1.17 0.28 -18.85
N ALA A 92 -0.76 1.30 -18.10
CA ALA A 92 0.56 1.37 -17.49
C ALA A 92 0.54 0.88 -16.04
N ILE A 93 1.53 0.09 -15.67
CA ILE A 93 1.81 -0.32 -14.29
C ILE A 93 3.20 0.22 -13.93
N GLN A 94 3.22 1.41 -13.32
CA GLN A 94 4.43 2.15 -12.95
C GLN A 94 4.77 2.01 -11.45
N GLN A 95 6.02 2.31 -11.09
CA GLN A 95 6.53 2.37 -9.71
C GLN A 95 6.08 3.62 -8.93
N LYS A 96 4.87 4.13 -9.15
CA LYS A 96 4.35 5.26 -8.36
C LYS A 96 3.76 4.73 -7.06
N VAL A 97 4.30 5.19 -5.94
CA VAL A 97 3.78 4.88 -4.59
C VAL A 97 2.30 5.26 -4.56
N ILE A 98 1.43 4.28 -4.27
CA ILE A 98 -0.01 4.51 -4.11
C ILE A 98 -0.20 5.62 -3.07
N SER A 99 -1.05 6.59 -3.39
CA SER A 99 -1.29 7.76 -2.55
C SER A 99 -1.59 7.35 -1.11
N SER A 100 -1.09 8.16 -0.16
CA SER A 100 -1.13 7.87 1.27
C SER A 100 -2.51 8.09 1.89
N ASN A 101 -3.56 7.47 1.33
CA ASN A 101 -4.89 7.50 1.93
C ASN A 101 -4.93 6.51 3.10
N PRO A 102 -5.09 6.98 4.35
CA PRO A 102 -5.10 6.11 5.54
C PRO A 102 -6.27 5.12 5.55
N ARG A 103 -7.33 5.35 4.76
CA ARG A 103 -8.47 4.42 4.62
C ARG A 103 -8.24 3.34 3.57
N SER A 104 -7.23 3.47 2.70
CA SER A 104 -6.94 2.46 1.68
C SER A 104 -6.21 1.26 2.30
N THR A 105 -6.63 0.05 1.92
CA THR A 105 -6.03 -1.22 2.32
C THR A 105 -5.65 -2.06 1.11
N VAL A 106 -4.91 -3.14 1.34
CA VAL A 106 -4.69 -4.19 0.35
C VAL A 106 -6.03 -4.67 -0.22
N GLY A 107 -7.02 -4.89 0.65
CA GLY A 107 -8.37 -5.32 0.26
C GLY A 107 -9.11 -4.37 -0.66
N THR A 108 -9.03 -3.05 -0.43
CA THR A 108 -9.69 -2.06 -1.29
C THR A 108 -8.92 -1.86 -2.60
N SER A 109 -7.59 -1.92 -2.55
CA SER A 109 -6.74 -1.74 -3.75
C SER A 109 -6.84 -2.92 -4.73
N THR A 110 -7.18 -4.10 -4.20
CA THR A 110 -7.34 -5.35 -4.97
C THR A 110 -8.80 -5.69 -5.27
N GLU A 111 -9.75 -4.87 -4.81
CA GLU A 111 -11.21 -5.08 -4.87
C GLU A 111 -11.69 -6.36 -4.15
N ILE A 112 -10.80 -7.15 -3.54
CA ILE A 112 -11.17 -8.37 -2.82
C ILE A 112 -12.14 -8.06 -1.69
N TYR A 113 -11.93 -6.94 -1.00
CA TYR A 113 -12.83 -6.52 0.07
C TYR A 113 -14.24 -6.19 -0.45
N ASP A 114 -14.37 -5.68 -1.68
CA ASP A 114 -15.69 -5.39 -2.26
C ASP A 114 -16.47 -6.67 -2.54
N TYR A 115 -15.80 -7.72 -3.04
CA TYR A 115 -16.41 -9.04 -3.20
C TYR A 115 -16.72 -9.71 -1.85
N ILE A 116 -15.86 -9.58 -0.84
CA ILE A 116 -16.12 -10.12 0.50
C ILE A 116 -17.35 -9.44 1.13
N LYS A 117 -17.45 -8.10 1.08
CA LYS A 117 -18.65 -7.40 1.57
C LYS A 117 -19.91 -7.86 0.85
N LEU A 118 -19.83 -8.07 -0.47
CA LEU A 118 -20.96 -8.56 -1.24
C LEU A 118 -21.32 -10.00 -0.87
N LEU A 119 -20.33 -10.85 -0.62
CA LEU A 119 -20.53 -12.22 -0.13
C LEU A 119 -21.27 -12.21 1.21
N PHE A 120 -20.77 -11.47 2.21
CA PHE A 120 -21.42 -11.34 3.53
C PHE A 120 -22.81 -10.70 3.45
N ALA A 121 -23.04 -9.74 2.57
CA ALA A 121 -24.36 -9.15 2.36
C ALA A 121 -25.37 -10.09 1.67
N ARG A 122 -24.91 -11.11 0.95
CA ARG A 122 -25.79 -12.01 0.18
C ARG A 122 -26.05 -13.34 0.87
N VAL A 123 -25.05 -13.92 1.52
CA VAL A 123 -25.13 -15.26 2.13
C VAL A 123 -24.80 -15.25 3.63
N GLY A 124 -24.45 -14.10 4.21
CA GLY A 124 -24.18 -13.99 5.63
C GLY A 124 -25.45 -14.10 6.46
N ARG A 125 -25.37 -14.87 7.56
CA ARG A 125 -26.47 -15.07 8.51
C ARG A 125 -26.14 -14.38 9.83
N THR A 126 -27.10 -13.63 10.37
CA THR A 126 -26.93 -12.94 11.65
C THR A 126 -27.31 -13.86 12.80
N PHE A 127 -26.49 -13.89 13.85
CA PHE A 127 -26.71 -14.69 15.05
C PHE A 127 -26.78 -13.79 16.28
N SER A 128 -27.71 -14.08 17.18
CA SER A 128 -27.83 -13.34 18.44
C SER A 128 -26.62 -13.60 19.34
N PRO A 129 -25.99 -12.57 19.93
CA PRO A 129 -24.92 -12.75 20.91
C PRO A 129 -25.42 -13.34 22.24
N GLU A 130 -26.73 -13.29 22.52
CA GLU A 130 -27.31 -13.80 23.76
C GLU A 130 -27.62 -15.30 23.68
N SER A 131 -28.41 -15.70 22.67
CA SER A 131 -28.86 -17.08 22.51
C SER A 131 -28.01 -17.91 21.54
N GLY A 132 -27.23 -17.27 20.66
CA GLY A 132 -26.54 -17.94 19.55
C GLY A 132 -27.46 -18.40 18.42
N ALA A 133 -28.76 -18.11 18.50
CA ALA A 133 -29.73 -18.49 17.47
C ALA A 133 -29.68 -17.55 16.26
N GLU A 134 -30.08 -18.06 15.10
CA GLU A 134 -30.13 -17.31 13.85
C GLU A 134 -31.27 -16.28 13.91
N VAL A 135 -30.94 -15.01 13.70
CA VAL A 135 -31.90 -13.90 13.62
C VAL A 135 -32.58 -13.98 12.25
N LYS A 136 -33.91 -14.07 12.27
CA LYS A 136 -34.75 -14.13 11.08
C LYS A 136 -35.86 -13.09 11.20
N LYS A 137 -36.36 -12.68 10.04
CA LYS A 137 -37.63 -11.97 9.93
C LYS A 137 -38.58 -12.83 9.12
N ASP A 138 -39.84 -12.82 9.50
CA ASP A 138 -40.90 -13.44 8.74
C ASP A 138 -41.32 -12.52 7.59
N SER A 139 -41.42 -13.08 6.40
CA SER A 139 -42.02 -12.44 5.24
C SER A 139 -43.51 -12.78 5.15
N VAL A 140 -44.25 -12.06 4.31
CA VAL A 140 -45.65 -12.39 3.99
C VAL A 140 -45.75 -13.82 3.47
N SER A 141 -44.78 -14.26 2.67
CA SER A 141 -44.69 -15.62 2.15
C SER A 141 -44.53 -16.66 3.25
N ASP A 142 -43.71 -16.40 4.28
CA ASP A 142 -43.53 -17.35 5.40
C ASP A 142 -44.83 -17.59 6.18
N VAL A 143 -45.62 -16.52 6.38
CA VAL A 143 -46.94 -16.62 7.04
C VAL A 143 -47.91 -17.40 6.16
N ILE A 144 -47.93 -17.15 4.86
CA ILE A 144 -48.75 -17.90 3.89
C ILE A 144 -48.34 -19.38 3.91
N ASP A 145 -47.06 -19.69 3.79
CA ASP A 145 -46.54 -21.06 3.78
C ASP A 145 -46.89 -21.80 5.09
N PHE A 146 -46.86 -21.11 6.23
CA PHE A 146 -47.32 -21.69 7.50
C PHE A 146 -48.81 -22.03 7.48
N ILE A 147 -49.65 -21.16 6.90
CA ILE A 147 -51.10 -21.39 6.74
C ILE A 147 -51.34 -22.56 5.79
N GLN A 148 -50.65 -22.61 4.63
CA GLN A 148 -50.78 -23.68 3.63
C GLN A 148 -50.41 -25.05 4.21
N ASN A 149 -49.37 -25.12 5.04
CA ASN A 149 -48.91 -26.36 5.65
C ASN A 149 -49.76 -26.83 6.85
N SER A 150 -50.81 -26.09 7.21
CA SER A 150 -51.69 -26.45 8.34
C SER A 150 -52.72 -27.53 7.96
N LYS A 151 -52.84 -28.58 8.78
CA LYS A 151 -53.77 -29.70 8.53
C LYS A 151 -55.20 -29.35 8.94
N ASN A 152 -56.19 -29.86 8.21
CA ASN A 152 -57.64 -29.82 8.49
C ASN A 152 -58.37 -28.49 8.25
N ASN A 153 -57.86 -27.59 7.41
CA ASN A 153 -58.51 -26.31 7.07
C ASN A 153 -59.11 -25.56 8.29
N PRO A 154 -58.29 -25.27 9.31
CA PRO A 154 -58.78 -24.55 10.47
C PRO A 154 -59.13 -23.10 10.11
N THR A 155 -60.09 -22.53 10.83
CA THR A 155 -60.35 -21.08 10.75
C THR A 155 -59.24 -20.35 11.51
N PHE A 156 -58.65 -19.36 10.85
CA PHE A 156 -57.63 -18.49 11.43
C PHE A 156 -58.19 -17.09 11.68
N THR A 157 -57.73 -16.48 12.78
CA THR A 157 -57.88 -15.06 13.04
C THR A 157 -56.49 -14.43 12.96
N LEU A 158 -56.32 -13.50 12.03
CA LEU A 158 -55.13 -12.69 11.88
C LEU A 158 -55.32 -11.39 12.67
N SER A 159 -54.42 -11.12 13.59
CA SER A 159 -54.46 -9.93 14.42
C SER A 159 -53.07 -9.30 14.56
N SER A 160 -53.03 -8.06 15.06
CA SER A 160 -51.80 -7.32 15.32
C SER A 160 -51.84 -6.69 16.72
N PRO A 161 -50.71 -6.56 17.44
CA PRO A 161 -50.72 -5.93 18.76
C PRO A 161 -51.15 -4.47 18.65
N LEU A 162 -52.10 -4.05 19.49
CA LEU A 162 -52.51 -2.66 19.60
C LEU A 162 -51.79 -1.99 20.77
N ILE A 163 -50.87 -1.08 20.49
CA ILE A 163 -50.23 -0.24 21.52
C ILE A 163 -51.18 0.91 21.84
N PHE A 164 -51.54 1.08 23.11
CA PHE A 164 -52.45 2.13 23.55
C PHE A 164 -51.94 2.86 24.79
N GLU A 165 -52.41 4.10 24.97
CA GLU A 165 -52.32 4.85 26.23
C GLU A 165 -53.73 4.90 26.83
N VAL A 166 -53.89 4.52 28.10
CA VAL A 166 -55.20 4.41 28.77
C VAL A 166 -56.03 5.70 28.64
N GLU A 167 -55.38 6.85 28.79
CA GLU A 167 -56.02 8.17 28.70
C GLU A 167 -56.57 8.49 27.30
N LYS A 168 -55.93 7.97 26.24
CA LYS A 168 -56.27 8.25 24.83
C LYS A 168 -57.02 7.12 24.14
N PHE A 169 -57.29 6.02 24.84
CA PHE A 169 -57.88 4.82 24.24
C PHE A 169 -59.20 5.11 23.51
N LYS A 170 -60.07 5.97 24.07
CA LYS A 170 -61.35 6.36 23.43
C LYS A 170 -61.16 7.11 22.11
N GLU A 171 -60.13 7.96 22.01
CA GLU A 171 -59.81 8.66 20.76
C GLU A 171 -59.21 7.68 19.74
N GLN A 172 -58.37 6.75 20.21
CA GLN A 172 -57.78 5.71 19.39
C GLN A 172 -58.82 4.77 18.78
N LEU A 173 -59.86 4.38 19.52
CA LEU A 173 -60.99 3.60 18.98
C LEU A 173 -61.70 4.32 17.82
N LYS A 174 -61.88 5.65 17.92
CA LYS A 174 -62.48 6.46 16.84
C LYS A 174 -61.59 6.48 15.60
N ILE A 175 -60.28 6.61 15.79
CA ILE A 175 -59.30 6.58 14.69
C ILE A 175 -59.33 5.22 14.00
N LEU A 176 -59.31 4.11 14.75
CA LEU A 176 -59.40 2.75 14.19
C LEU A 176 -60.69 2.53 13.41
N LYS A 177 -61.82 3.04 13.92
CA LYS A 177 -63.12 2.98 13.23
C LYS A 177 -63.11 3.79 11.93
N MET A 178 -62.52 4.98 11.93
CA MET A 178 -62.35 5.80 10.71
C MET A 178 -61.44 5.13 9.68
N ALA A 179 -60.46 4.35 10.13
CA ALA A 179 -59.59 3.52 9.28
C ALA A 179 -60.30 2.25 8.75
N GLY A 180 -61.52 1.95 9.21
CA GLY A 180 -62.34 0.84 8.71
C GLY A 180 -62.28 -0.44 9.56
N PHE A 181 -61.58 -0.43 10.70
CA PHE A 181 -61.54 -1.58 11.61
C PHE A 181 -62.84 -1.69 12.40
N THR A 182 -63.28 -2.94 12.64
CA THR A 182 -64.58 -3.22 13.31
C THR A 182 -64.43 -4.01 14.60
N ARG A 183 -63.31 -4.71 14.82
CA ARG A 183 -63.15 -5.69 15.90
C ARG A 183 -61.78 -5.59 16.57
N LEU A 184 -61.77 -5.82 17.88
CA LEU A 184 -60.58 -6.00 18.71
C LEU A 184 -60.65 -7.35 19.42
N GLU A 185 -59.51 -7.92 19.75
CA GLU A 185 -59.39 -9.04 20.67
C GLU A 185 -58.90 -8.50 22.02
N VAL A 186 -59.75 -8.62 23.06
CA VAL A 186 -59.46 -8.17 24.42
C VAL A 186 -59.51 -9.38 25.35
N ALA A 187 -58.42 -9.65 26.08
CA ALA A 187 -58.31 -10.82 26.96
C ALA A 187 -58.69 -12.16 26.27
N GLY A 188 -58.35 -12.30 24.98
CA GLY A 188 -58.61 -13.50 24.18
C GLY A 188 -60.01 -13.62 23.56
N ASN A 189 -60.90 -12.63 23.79
CA ASN A 189 -62.24 -12.59 23.22
C ASN A 189 -62.34 -11.50 22.14
N VAL A 190 -62.96 -11.82 21.00
CA VAL A 190 -63.19 -10.86 19.91
C VAL A 190 -64.45 -10.03 20.21
N VAL A 191 -64.30 -8.71 20.29
CA VAL A 191 -65.35 -7.73 20.64
C VAL A 191 -65.43 -6.65 19.55
N GLY A 192 -66.63 -6.14 19.29
CA GLY A 192 -66.83 -5.01 18.37
C GLY A 192 -66.29 -3.69 18.94
N ILE A 193 -65.68 -2.87 18.09
CA ILE A 193 -65.20 -1.53 18.50
C ILE A 193 -66.38 -0.64 18.94
N GLU A 194 -67.53 -0.76 18.29
CA GLU A 194 -68.75 0.00 18.65
C GLU A 194 -69.30 -0.39 20.02
N ASP A 195 -69.21 -1.68 20.37
CA ASP A 195 -69.62 -2.18 21.67
C ASP A 195 -68.71 -1.60 22.76
N LEU A 196 -67.38 -1.64 22.56
CA LEU A 196 -66.41 -1.09 23.50
C LEU A 196 -66.58 0.42 23.71
N GLU A 197 -66.88 1.17 22.65
CA GLU A 197 -67.19 2.60 22.72
C GLU A 197 -68.49 2.86 23.50
N SER A 198 -69.54 2.07 23.22
CA SER A 198 -70.86 2.20 23.86
C SER A 198 -70.84 1.85 25.35
N PHE A 199 -70.07 0.84 25.75
CA PHE A 199 -69.88 0.46 27.15
C PHE A 199 -68.89 1.37 27.90
N GLY A 200 -68.22 2.30 27.21
CA GLY A 200 -67.23 3.19 27.81
C GLY A 200 -66.03 2.44 28.37
N PHE A 201 -65.64 1.32 27.75
CA PHE A 201 -64.54 0.46 28.22
C PHE A 201 -63.23 1.24 28.29
N ILE A 202 -62.52 1.06 29.41
CA ILE A 202 -61.18 1.60 29.64
C ILE A 202 -60.30 0.41 30.03
N PRO A 203 -59.27 0.08 29.24
CA PRO A 203 -58.38 -1.02 29.56
C PRO A 203 -57.48 -0.72 30.75
N GLU A 204 -57.06 -1.76 31.47
CA GLU A 204 -55.98 -1.69 32.45
C GLU A 204 -54.64 -1.41 31.76
N GLU A 205 -53.66 -0.84 32.47
CA GLU A 205 -52.37 -0.42 31.90
C GLU A 205 -51.57 -1.57 31.26
N ASP A 206 -51.76 -2.81 31.76
CA ASP A 206 -51.09 -4.03 31.31
C ASP A 206 -51.99 -4.95 30.46
N ALA A 207 -53.18 -4.48 30.06
CA ALA A 207 -54.10 -5.27 29.26
C ALA A 207 -53.54 -5.53 27.84
N VAL A 208 -53.53 -6.79 27.42
CA VAL A 208 -53.14 -7.18 26.05
C VAL A 208 -54.36 -7.06 25.13
N ILE A 209 -54.27 -6.15 24.15
CA ILE A 209 -55.30 -5.92 23.15
C ILE A 209 -54.69 -6.11 21.76
N ASN A 210 -55.35 -6.91 20.92
CA ASN A 210 -54.96 -7.09 19.53
C ASN A 210 -56.02 -6.50 18.59
N LEU A 211 -55.60 -5.83 17.53
CA LEU A 211 -56.46 -5.40 16.43
C LEU A 211 -56.74 -6.60 15.52
N VAL A 212 -58.00 -6.92 15.29
CA VAL A 212 -58.37 -8.04 14.39
C VAL A 212 -58.42 -7.52 12.96
N ILE A 213 -57.59 -8.10 12.10
CA ILE A 213 -57.36 -7.66 10.72
C ILE A 213 -58.23 -8.45 9.74
N ASP A 214 -58.11 -9.78 9.74
CA ASP A 214 -58.93 -10.67 8.91
C ASP A 214 -59.24 -11.96 9.69
N ARG A 215 -60.36 -12.59 9.34
CA ARG A 215 -60.73 -13.92 9.83
C ARG A 215 -61.18 -14.76 8.64
N PHE A 216 -60.44 -15.84 8.38
CA PHE A 216 -60.60 -16.61 7.16
C PHE A 216 -60.44 -18.11 7.41
N THR A 217 -60.95 -18.91 6.48
CA THR A 217 -60.58 -20.32 6.34
C THR A 217 -59.75 -20.43 5.07
N TYR A 218 -58.70 -21.23 5.09
CA TYR A 218 -57.79 -21.34 3.96
C TYR A 218 -58.50 -21.95 2.73
N GLU A 219 -58.38 -21.26 1.59
CA GLU A 219 -58.88 -21.70 0.29
C GLU A 219 -57.73 -21.60 -0.74
N GLU A 220 -57.52 -22.66 -1.53
CA GLU A 220 -56.52 -22.68 -2.62
C GLU A 220 -57.05 -21.92 -3.85
N ASP A 221 -57.25 -20.61 -3.72
CA ASP A 221 -57.63 -19.69 -4.81
C ASP A 221 -56.62 -18.53 -4.91
N GLU A 222 -56.27 -18.12 -6.14
CA GLU A 222 -55.32 -17.02 -6.37
C GLU A 222 -55.83 -15.69 -5.83
N ASN A 223 -57.13 -15.40 -5.98
CA ASN A 223 -57.72 -14.17 -5.46
C ASN A 223 -57.70 -14.14 -3.93
N PHE A 224 -57.91 -15.31 -3.30
CA PHE A 224 -57.81 -15.47 -1.85
C PHE A 224 -56.38 -15.22 -1.36
N LEU A 225 -55.37 -15.80 -2.03
CA LEU A 225 -53.96 -15.62 -1.67
C LEU A 225 -53.52 -14.16 -1.80
N GLN A 226 -53.97 -13.43 -2.82
CA GLN A 226 -53.69 -11.99 -2.95
C GLN A 226 -54.30 -11.19 -1.79
N ARG A 227 -55.59 -11.41 -1.48
CA ARG A 227 -56.28 -10.76 -0.35
C ARG A 227 -55.62 -11.08 0.99
N LEU A 228 -55.19 -12.33 1.16
CA LEU A 228 -54.50 -12.79 2.36
C LEU A 228 -53.13 -12.11 2.50
N ALA A 229 -52.38 -11.99 1.41
CA ALA A 229 -51.10 -11.27 1.40
C ALA A 229 -51.28 -9.80 1.82
N ASP A 230 -52.28 -9.11 1.27
CA ASP A 230 -52.61 -7.72 1.64
C ASP A 230 -52.98 -7.61 3.13
N SER A 231 -53.73 -8.58 3.64
CA SER A 231 -54.17 -8.62 5.04
C SER A 231 -53.00 -8.89 5.99
N ILE A 232 -52.07 -9.79 5.64
CA ILE A 232 -50.83 -10.04 6.38
C ILE A 232 -49.93 -8.79 6.35
N GLN A 233 -49.81 -8.11 5.21
CA GLN A 233 -49.07 -6.86 5.09
C GLN A 233 -49.67 -5.77 5.97
N MET A 234 -51.00 -5.64 6.01
CA MET A 234 -51.70 -4.71 6.89
C MET A 234 -51.51 -5.06 8.37
N ALA A 235 -51.55 -6.35 8.73
CA ALA A 235 -51.31 -6.80 10.09
C ALA A 235 -49.89 -6.45 10.57
N PHE A 236 -48.88 -6.68 9.73
CA PHE A 236 -47.53 -6.25 10.03
C PHE A 236 -47.40 -4.72 10.13
N TYR A 237 -48.09 -3.95 9.28
CA TYR A 237 -48.05 -2.48 9.32
C TYR A 237 -48.65 -1.94 10.62
N GLU A 238 -49.88 -2.33 10.96
CA GLU A 238 -50.59 -1.86 12.16
C GLU A 238 -49.93 -2.37 13.45
N GLY A 239 -49.42 -3.60 13.44
CA GLY A 239 -48.69 -4.21 14.56
C GLY A 239 -47.27 -3.69 14.74
N ARG A 240 -46.86 -2.66 13.99
CA ARG A 240 -45.49 -2.13 13.96
C ARG A 240 -44.46 -3.25 13.80
N GLY A 241 -44.73 -4.20 12.93
CA GLY A 241 -43.86 -5.31 12.55
C GLY A 241 -44.19 -6.67 13.16
N TYR A 242 -45.20 -6.76 14.03
CA TYR A 242 -45.69 -8.05 14.55
C TYR A 242 -47.06 -8.39 13.98
N CYS A 243 -47.29 -9.67 13.73
CA CYS A 243 -48.64 -10.19 13.56
C CYS A 243 -48.81 -11.52 14.33
N TYR A 244 -50.05 -11.77 14.73
CA TYR A 244 -50.45 -12.97 15.44
C TYR A 244 -51.46 -13.73 14.59
N LEU A 245 -51.21 -15.03 14.45
CA LEU A 245 -52.11 -15.94 13.76
C LEU A 245 -52.68 -16.93 14.78
N LYS A 246 -53.94 -16.74 15.14
CA LYS A 246 -54.66 -17.61 16.08
C LYS A 246 -55.44 -18.66 15.31
N ASN A 247 -55.17 -19.92 15.61
CA ASN A 247 -55.96 -21.04 15.11
C ASN A 247 -57.19 -21.22 16.02
N GLU A 248 -58.37 -20.89 15.52
CA GLU A 248 -59.63 -20.91 16.29
C GLU A 248 -60.03 -22.32 16.73
N THR A 249 -59.59 -23.36 16.00
CA THR A 249 -59.93 -24.76 16.30
C THR A 249 -59.08 -25.33 17.44
N SER A 250 -57.82 -24.90 17.55
CA SER A 250 -56.87 -25.39 18.58
C SER A 250 -56.62 -24.40 19.72
N GLY A 251 -57.04 -23.15 19.57
CA GLY A 251 -56.77 -22.05 20.50
C GLY A 251 -55.31 -21.60 20.55
N LYS A 252 -54.43 -22.16 19.71
CA LYS A 252 -53.00 -21.79 19.68
C LYS A 252 -52.78 -20.55 18.82
N THR A 253 -52.00 -19.61 19.36
CA THR A 253 -51.54 -18.41 18.66
C THR A 253 -50.08 -18.58 18.27
N LYS A 254 -49.76 -18.32 17.00
CA LYS A 254 -48.39 -18.23 16.51
C LYS A 254 -48.08 -16.77 16.23
N GLU A 255 -46.98 -16.29 16.78
CA GLU A 255 -46.43 -14.97 16.52
C GLU A 255 -45.46 -15.02 15.34
N PHE A 256 -45.53 -13.97 14.51
CA PHE A 256 -44.61 -13.66 13.43
C PHE A 256 -44.12 -12.23 13.56
N SER A 257 -42.85 -11.99 13.25
CA SER A 257 -42.24 -10.65 13.27
C SER A 257 -41.50 -10.41 11.96
N ASN A 258 -41.83 -9.33 11.25
CA ASN A 258 -41.08 -8.90 10.07
C ASN A 258 -39.90 -7.97 10.43
N LYS A 259 -39.68 -7.72 11.73
CA LYS A 259 -38.50 -7.03 12.23
C LYS A 259 -37.32 -8.00 12.27
N PHE A 260 -36.14 -7.47 12.01
CA PHE A 260 -34.91 -8.21 12.14
C PHE A 260 -34.43 -8.15 13.60
N GLU A 261 -35.09 -8.90 14.48
CA GLU A 261 -34.86 -8.86 15.93
C GLU A 261 -34.89 -10.26 16.56
N LEU A 262 -34.20 -10.41 17.69
CA LEU A 262 -34.21 -11.62 18.51
C LEU A 262 -33.73 -11.26 19.92
N ASP A 263 -34.23 -11.96 20.95
CA ASP A 263 -33.84 -11.74 22.35
C ASP A 263 -33.98 -10.28 22.83
N GLY A 264 -34.95 -9.53 22.28
CA GLY A 264 -35.16 -8.12 22.60
C GLY A 264 -34.14 -7.15 21.98
N ILE A 265 -33.26 -7.64 21.11
CA ILE A 265 -32.29 -6.84 20.36
C ILE A 265 -32.78 -6.68 18.91
N VAL A 266 -32.86 -5.44 18.43
CA VAL A 266 -33.07 -5.15 17.00
C VAL A 266 -31.71 -5.12 16.31
N PHE A 267 -31.54 -5.97 15.31
CA PHE A 267 -30.29 -6.12 14.55
C PHE A 267 -30.29 -5.26 13.29
N ASN A 268 -29.10 -4.93 12.81
CA ASN A 268 -28.93 -4.31 11.51
C ASN A 268 -28.94 -5.38 10.40
N GLU A 269 -29.62 -5.09 9.29
CA GLU A 269 -29.64 -6.01 8.16
C GLU A 269 -28.28 -6.06 7.46
N PRO A 270 -27.81 -7.25 7.05
CA PRO A 270 -26.53 -7.42 6.36
C PRO A 270 -26.60 -6.84 4.94
N THR A 271 -26.22 -5.58 4.79
CA THR A 271 -26.10 -4.90 3.49
C THR A 271 -24.63 -4.61 3.16
N VAL A 272 -24.33 -4.31 1.89
CA VAL A 272 -22.95 -3.95 1.48
C VAL A 272 -22.42 -2.74 2.27
N HIS A 273 -23.29 -1.77 2.58
CA HIS A 273 -22.91 -0.61 3.39
C HIS A 273 -22.63 -0.97 4.85
N TYR A 274 -23.30 -2.00 5.38
CA TYR A 274 -23.08 -2.48 6.75
C TYR A 274 -21.68 -3.04 6.93
N PHE A 275 -21.13 -3.65 5.88
CA PHE A 275 -19.77 -4.18 5.88
C PHE A 275 -18.73 -3.19 5.32
N SER A 276 -19.07 -1.92 5.09
CA SER A 276 -18.15 -0.94 4.51
C SER A 276 -17.62 0.04 5.55
N PHE A 277 -16.34 -0.04 5.89
CA PHE A 277 -15.69 0.94 6.76
C PHE A 277 -15.57 2.35 6.16
N ASN A 278 -15.81 2.52 4.85
CA ASN A 278 -15.90 3.84 4.20
C ASN A 278 -17.30 4.48 4.31
N ASN A 279 -18.29 3.76 4.84
CA ASN A 279 -19.65 4.23 5.02
C ASN A 279 -19.95 4.34 6.52
N PRO A 280 -20.50 5.47 7.03
CA PRO A 280 -20.85 5.62 8.45
C PRO A 280 -21.75 4.51 9.02
N PHE A 281 -22.56 3.86 8.17
CA PHE A 281 -23.42 2.75 8.57
C PHE A 281 -22.62 1.53 9.05
N GLY A 282 -21.54 1.15 8.35
CA GLY A 282 -20.68 0.02 8.71
C GLY A 282 -19.38 0.39 9.42
N ALA A 283 -18.97 1.66 9.38
CA ALA A 283 -17.74 2.14 9.99
C ALA A 283 -17.84 2.17 11.53
N CYS A 284 -16.75 1.80 12.19
CA CYS A 284 -16.60 1.92 13.65
C CYS A 284 -16.92 3.37 14.09
N PRO A 285 -17.82 3.59 15.06
CA PRO A 285 -18.24 4.93 15.47
C PRO A 285 -17.11 5.75 16.10
N THR A 286 -16.13 5.10 16.73
CA THR A 286 -15.03 5.79 17.43
C THR A 286 -13.91 6.27 16.50
N CYS A 287 -13.56 5.48 15.49
CA CYS A 287 -12.47 5.82 14.56
C CYS A 287 -12.97 6.13 13.15
N GLU A 288 -14.27 6.18 12.90
CA GLU A 288 -14.87 6.50 11.60
C GLU A 288 -14.24 5.72 10.43
N GLY A 289 -13.93 4.44 10.66
CA GLY A 289 -13.35 3.56 9.64
C GLY A 289 -11.83 3.70 9.40
N TYR A 290 -11.12 4.53 10.17
CA TYR A 290 -9.65 4.64 10.07
C TYR A 290 -8.91 3.46 10.73
N GLY A 291 -9.56 2.76 11.67
CA GLY A 291 -8.94 1.69 12.49
C GLY A 291 -7.93 2.18 13.52
N LYS A 292 -7.50 3.45 13.44
CA LYS A 292 -6.59 4.09 14.38
C LYS A 292 -7.19 5.39 14.93
N VAL A 293 -6.84 5.72 16.17
CA VAL A 293 -7.21 6.98 16.83
C VAL A 293 -5.96 7.64 17.43
N ILE A 294 -6.06 8.94 17.71
CA ILE A 294 -5.05 9.61 18.54
C ILE A 294 -5.32 9.15 19.98
N GLY A 295 -4.39 8.38 20.53
CA GLY A 295 -4.54 7.75 21.84
C GLY A 295 -3.19 7.56 22.50
N ILE A 296 -3.16 6.79 23.58
CA ILE A 296 -1.92 6.46 24.30
C ILE A 296 -1.14 5.40 23.53
N ASP A 297 0.09 5.73 23.14
CA ASP A 297 0.97 4.86 22.36
C ASP A 297 1.72 3.89 23.28
N GLU A 298 1.43 2.59 23.15
CA GLU A 298 2.07 1.52 23.93
C GLU A 298 3.59 1.57 23.81
N ASP A 299 4.15 1.88 22.64
CA ASP A 299 5.60 1.89 22.45
C ASP A 299 6.25 3.13 23.07
N LEU A 300 5.50 4.22 23.24
CA LEU A 300 5.97 5.39 24.01
C LEU A 300 5.88 5.13 25.52
N VAL A 301 4.84 4.42 25.97
CA VAL A 301 4.64 4.08 27.39
C VAL A 301 5.60 2.98 27.84
N ILE A 302 5.89 1.99 26.99
CA ILE A 302 6.76 0.85 27.28
C ILE A 302 7.86 0.79 26.21
N PRO A 303 8.82 1.72 26.25
CA PRO A 303 9.84 1.86 25.21
C PRO A 303 10.88 0.73 25.23
N ASN A 304 11.05 0.05 26.37
CA ASN A 304 11.94 -1.10 26.48
C ASN A 304 11.16 -2.30 27.03
N LYS A 305 10.69 -3.15 26.12
CA LYS A 305 9.89 -4.33 26.43
C LYS A 305 10.67 -5.44 27.15
N ASN A 306 12.01 -5.35 27.21
CA ASN A 306 12.88 -6.27 27.97
C ASN A 306 12.90 -5.99 29.46
N LEU A 307 12.47 -4.80 29.89
CA LEU A 307 12.38 -4.47 31.30
C LEU A 307 11.13 -5.11 31.89
N SER A 308 11.21 -5.52 33.15
CA SER A 308 10.04 -5.89 33.93
C SER A 308 9.32 -4.66 34.50
N VAL A 309 8.10 -4.83 34.99
CA VAL A 309 7.38 -3.73 35.69
C VAL A 309 8.21 -3.21 36.87
N PHE A 310 8.89 -4.10 37.60
CA PHE A 310 9.79 -3.73 38.69
C PHE A 310 10.95 -2.83 38.23
N GLU A 311 11.54 -3.14 37.07
CA GLU A 311 12.68 -2.44 36.44
C GLU A 311 12.28 -1.20 35.61
N ASP A 312 11.12 -0.60 35.89
CA ASP A 312 10.65 0.61 35.24
C ASP A 312 10.35 0.46 33.73
N ALA A 313 9.76 -0.67 33.33
CA ALA A 313 9.22 -0.87 31.99
C ALA A 313 8.21 0.22 31.58
N VAL A 314 7.35 0.65 32.51
CA VAL A 314 6.35 1.72 32.28
C VAL A 314 7.02 3.09 32.44
N ALA A 315 7.36 3.72 31.32
CA ALA A 315 8.10 4.98 31.27
C ALA A 315 7.34 6.14 31.95
N SER A 316 6.01 6.15 31.84
CA SER A 316 5.16 7.17 32.48
C SER A 316 5.17 7.09 34.01
N TRP A 317 5.60 5.98 34.61
CA TRP A 317 5.70 5.82 36.06
C TRP A 317 7.12 6.08 36.60
N ARG A 318 8.05 6.54 35.77
CA ARG A 318 9.41 6.89 36.19
C ARG A 318 9.45 8.22 36.96
N GLY A 319 10.48 8.36 37.80
CA GLY A 319 10.73 9.57 38.60
C GLY A 319 10.06 9.56 39.97
N ASP A 320 10.39 10.55 40.80
CA ASP A 320 10.07 10.52 42.24
C ASP A 320 8.58 10.60 42.55
N SER A 321 7.82 11.39 41.77
CA SER A 321 6.37 11.57 42.01
C SER A 321 5.51 10.47 41.42
N MET A 322 5.85 9.94 40.23
CA MET A 322 4.97 9.02 39.49
C MET A 322 5.23 7.55 39.82
N LYS A 323 6.35 7.24 40.47
CA LYS A 323 6.70 5.89 40.95
C LYS A 323 5.67 5.33 41.95
N GLU A 324 4.87 6.17 42.60
CA GLU A 324 3.77 5.74 43.47
C GLU A 324 2.78 4.83 42.75
N TRP A 325 2.48 5.10 41.47
CA TRP A 325 1.59 4.25 40.65
C TRP A 325 2.16 2.84 40.47
N LYS A 326 3.46 2.74 40.19
CA LYS A 326 4.17 1.45 40.10
C LYS A 326 4.04 0.67 41.42
N LEU A 327 4.33 1.32 42.55
CA LEU A 327 4.28 0.69 43.87
C LEU A 327 2.85 0.26 44.24
N ALA A 328 1.85 1.09 43.92
CA ALA A 328 0.44 0.78 44.13
C ALA A 328 -0.01 -0.44 43.30
N PHE A 329 0.39 -0.53 42.04
CA PHE A 329 0.11 -1.69 41.18
C PHE A 329 0.70 -2.98 41.75
N ILE A 330 1.99 -2.96 42.10
CA ILE A 330 2.69 -4.12 42.67
C ILE A 330 2.05 -4.57 43.99
N LYS A 331 1.63 -3.63 44.85
CA LYS A 331 1.00 -3.95 46.14
C LYS A 331 -0.37 -4.61 45.97
N LYS A 332 -1.15 -4.16 44.98
CA LYS A 332 -2.52 -4.64 44.74
C LYS A 332 -2.55 -5.97 44.00
N ASN A 333 -1.66 -6.16 43.04
CA ASN A 333 -1.62 -7.33 42.16
C ASN A 333 -0.47 -8.29 42.54
N LYS A 334 -0.62 -9.00 43.67
CA LYS A 334 0.44 -9.88 44.22
C LYS A 334 0.80 -11.08 43.33
N ASP A 335 -0.15 -11.57 42.54
CA ASP A 335 0.05 -12.71 41.64
C ASP A 335 0.62 -12.30 40.27
N PHE A 336 0.83 -11.00 40.04
CA PHE A 336 1.40 -10.51 38.80
C PHE A 336 2.92 -10.75 38.76
N PRO A 337 3.49 -11.27 37.66
CA PRO A 337 4.91 -11.55 37.58
C PRO A 337 5.75 -10.27 37.37
N ILE A 338 6.01 -9.53 38.44
CA ILE A 338 6.65 -8.19 38.43
C ILE A 338 8.10 -8.18 37.92
N HIS A 339 8.81 -9.30 38.00
CA HIS A 339 10.20 -9.48 37.52
C HIS A 339 10.28 -10.06 36.11
N LYS A 340 9.13 -10.42 35.51
CA LYS A 340 9.10 -10.93 34.16
C LYS A 340 9.16 -9.78 33.15
N PRO A 341 10.06 -9.81 32.16
CA PRO A 341 10.10 -8.82 31.08
C PRO A 341 8.74 -8.65 30.40
N TYR A 342 8.39 -7.42 30.01
CA TYR A 342 7.09 -7.11 29.42
C TYR A 342 6.76 -7.95 28.18
N PHE A 343 7.76 -8.24 27.32
CA PHE A 343 7.55 -9.06 26.11
C PHE A 343 7.11 -10.50 26.42
N GLN A 344 7.48 -11.05 27.59
CA GLN A 344 7.13 -12.41 27.98
C GLN A 344 5.77 -12.51 28.72
N LEU A 345 5.09 -11.38 28.95
CA LEU A 345 3.76 -11.37 29.58
C LEU A 345 2.71 -11.95 28.63
N THR A 346 1.78 -12.74 29.16
CA THR A 346 0.64 -13.25 28.38
C THR A 346 -0.31 -12.10 28.01
N LYS A 347 -1.17 -12.30 27.00
CA LYS A 347 -2.18 -11.30 26.61
C LYS A 347 -3.05 -10.86 27.80
N GLU A 348 -3.44 -11.79 28.67
CA GLU A 348 -4.21 -11.48 29.88
C GLU A 348 -3.39 -10.68 30.91
N GLN A 349 -2.11 -10.99 31.10
CA GLN A 349 -1.24 -10.22 31.98
C GLN A 349 -1.05 -8.78 31.45
N LYS A 350 -0.84 -8.61 30.15
CA LYS A 350 -0.79 -7.26 29.54
C LYS A 350 -2.10 -6.51 29.74
N LYS A 351 -3.25 -7.18 29.53
CA LYS A 351 -4.58 -6.61 29.78
C LYS A 351 -4.75 -6.18 31.24
N LEU A 352 -4.27 -6.97 32.20
CA LEU A 352 -4.32 -6.64 33.62
C LEU A 352 -3.44 -5.40 33.95
N LEU A 353 -2.26 -5.26 33.35
CA LEU A 353 -1.40 -4.08 33.53
C LEU A 353 -2.04 -2.80 32.95
N TRP A 354 -2.64 -2.91 31.76
CA TRP A 354 -3.23 -1.78 31.05
C TRP A 354 -4.61 -1.38 31.59
N LYS A 355 -5.54 -2.34 31.68
CA LYS A 355 -6.96 -2.13 31.99
C LYS A 355 -7.36 -2.56 33.40
N GLY A 356 -6.58 -3.43 34.05
CA GLY A 356 -6.96 -4.03 35.33
C GLY A 356 -8.20 -4.91 35.23
N THR A 357 -8.97 -4.94 36.31
CA THR A 357 -10.30 -5.60 36.39
C THR A 357 -11.46 -4.72 35.91
N GLY A 358 -11.17 -3.54 35.36
CA GLY A 358 -12.17 -2.53 34.96
C GLY A 358 -12.61 -1.59 36.09
N ASN A 359 -12.02 -1.71 37.27
CA ASN A 359 -12.27 -0.78 38.38
C ASN A 359 -11.48 0.54 38.18
N LYS A 360 -12.15 1.70 38.34
CA LYS A 360 -11.56 3.03 38.13
C LYS A 360 -10.47 3.39 39.15
N ASP A 361 -10.53 2.82 40.35
CA ASP A 361 -9.56 3.08 41.43
C ASP A 361 -8.37 2.10 41.40
N GLU A 362 -8.24 1.32 40.32
CA GLU A 362 -7.12 0.42 40.15
C GLU A 362 -5.91 1.16 39.58
N PRO A 363 -4.70 1.00 40.16
CA PRO A 363 -3.49 1.66 39.69
C PRO A 363 -2.98 1.03 38.39
N THR A 364 -3.66 1.27 37.28
CA THR A 364 -3.37 0.73 35.94
C THR A 364 -2.87 1.82 35.01
N ILE A 365 -2.32 1.43 33.85
CA ILE A 365 -1.84 2.40 32.84
C ILE A 365 -3.01 3.25 32.32
N ASP A 366 -4.16 2.66 32.00
CA ASP A 366 -5.31 3.40 31.48
C ASP A 366 -5.87 4.37 32.53
N ASN A 367 -5.98 3.95 33.80
CA ASN A 367 -6.46 4.83 34.87
C ASN A 367 -5.46 5.95 35.18
N PHE A 368 -4.15 5.71 35.03
CA PHE A 368 -3.14 6.75 35.11
C PHE A 368 -3.36 7.83 34.05
N PHE A 369 -3.55 7.44 32.79
CA PHE A 369 -3.81 8.41 31.71
C PHE A 369 -5.17 9.09 31.84
N LYS A 370 -6.19 8.38 32.33
CA LYS A 370 -7.48 8.96 32.65
C LYS A 370 -7.38 10.04 33.73
N MET A 371 -6.58 9.80 34.78
CA MET A 371 -6.28 10.81 35.79
C MET A 371 -5.57 12.03 35.16
N LEU A 372 -4.63 11.85 34.24
CA LEU A 372 -4.01 12.96 33.52
C LEU A 372 -5.02 13.74 32.67
N GLU A 373 -5.95 13.05 32.01
CA GLU A 373 -7.01 13.64 31.18
C GLU A 373 -8.02 14.45 32.01
N GLU A 374 -8.42 13.93 33.18
CA GLU A 374 -9.30 14.64 34.12
C GLU A 374 -8.62 15.89 34.71
N ASN A 375 -7.29 15.92 34.77
CA ASN A 375 -6.51 17.01 35.34
C ASN A 375 -5.79 17.88 34.30
N LEU A 376 -6.27 17.92 33.05
CA LEU A 376 -5.67 18.68 31.95
C LEU A 376 -5.52 20.18 32.20
N TYR A 377 -6.23 20.76 33.18
CA TYR A 377 -6.02 22.16 33.57
C TYR A 377 -4.58 22.44 34.02
N LYS A 378 -3.85 21.44 34.55
CA LYS A 378 -2.43 21.54 34.94
C LYS A 378 -1.49 21.32 33.75
N ILE A 379 -0.59 22.28 33.48
CA ILE A 379 0.34 22.26 32.33
C ILE A 379 1.23 21.02 32.34
N GLN A 380 1.76 20.62 33.49
CA GLN A 380 2.62 19.44 33.63
C GLN A 380 1.95 18.15 33.15
N TYR A 381 0.64 18.00 33.36
CA TYR A 381 -0.11 16.82 32.90
C TYR A 381 -0.41 16.89 31.40
N ARG A 382 -0.63 18.07 30.83
CA ARG A 382 -0.72 18.24 29.37
C ARG A 382 0.59 17.83 28.68
N VAL A 383 1.72 18.30 29.21
CA VAL A 383 3.05 17.96 28.66
C VAL A 383 3.31 16.46 28.81
N MET A 384 2.97 15.88 29.95
CA MET A 384 3.15 14.45 30.18
C MET A 384 2.28 13.60 29.25
N LEU A 385 0.98 13.92 29.13
CA LEU A 385 0.07 13.23 28.22
C LEU A 385 0.52 13.34 26.77
N SER A 386 0.98 14.52 26.34
CA SER A 386 1.49 14.76 24.97
C SER A 386 2.68 13.87 24.62
N ARG A 387 3.59 13.61 25.58
CA ARG A 387 4.77 12.76 25.37
C ARG A 387 4.43 11.30 25.05
N TYR A 388 3.27 10.83 25.47
CA TYR A 388 2.84 9.43 25.32
C TYR A 388 1.66 9.26 24.36
N ARG A 389 1.22 10.33 23.68
CA ARG A 389 0.15 10.27 22.68
C ARG A 389 0.71 10.03 21.28
N GLY A 390 0.07 9.11 20.56
CA GLY A 390 0.42 8.72 19.20
C GLY A 390 -0.78 8.16 18.43
N LYS A 391 -0.55 7.72 17.19
CA LYS A 391 -1.55 7.01 16.40
C LYS A 391 -1.61 5.56 16.85
N THR A 392 -2.66 5.19 17.56
CA THR A 392 -2.84 3.86 18.16
C THR A 392 -4.01 3.13 17.55
N LEU A 393 -4.08 1.81 17.76
CA LEU A 393 -5.24 1.03 17.35
C LEU A 393 -6.50 1.56 18.06
N CYS A 394 -7.61 1.60 17.34
CA CYS A 394 -8.88 2.00 17.92
C CYS A 394 -9.26 1.02 19.04
N PRO A 395 -9.61 1.49 20.25
CA PRO A 395 -9.96 0.60 21.36
C PRO A 395 -11.30 -0.12 21.18
N THR A 396 -12.17 0.38 20.29
CA THR A 396 -13.52 -0.15 20.06
C THR A 396 -13.54 -1.27 19.03
N CYS A 397 -12.85 -1.09 17.91
CA CYS A 397 -12.79 -2.08 16.83
C CYS A 397 -11.42 -2.76 16.71
N GLU A 398 -10.49 -2.47 17.61
CA GLU A 398 -9.15 -3.07 17.67
C GLU A 398 -8.31 -3.00 16.37
N GLY A 399 -8.71 -2.15 15.41
CA GLY A 399 -8.08 -2.04 14.10
C GLY A 399 -8.90 -2.58 12.92
N TYR A 400 -10.01 -3.28 13.17
CA TYR A 400 -10.89 -3.85 12.13
C TYR A 400 -11.69 -2.83 11.32
N ARG A 401 -11.75 -1.56 11.78
CA ARG A 401 -12.42 -0.42 11.11
C ARG A 401 -13.94 -0.51 11.03
N LEU A 402 -14.51 -1.67 11.27
CA LEU A 402 -15.94 -1.95 11.28
C LEU A 402 -16.54 -1.80 12.67
N ARG A 403 -17.87 -1.70 12.73
CA ARG A 403 -18.57 -1.74 14.02
C ARG A 403 -18.56 -3.15 14.62
N PRO A 404 -18.52 -3.30 15.95
CA PRO A 404 -18.51 -4.62 16.61
C PRO A 404 -19.69 -5.51 16.23
N GLU A 405 -20.85 -4.94 15.95
CA GLU A 405 -22.07 -5.67 15.59
C GLU A 405 -21.92 -6.48 14.28
N THR A 406 -20.93 -6.14 13.44
CA THR A 406 -20.63 -6.92 12.22
C THR A 406 -20.11 -8.34 12.52
N GLU A 407 -19.63 -8.62 13.73
CA GLU A 407 -19.19 -9.95 14.16
C GLU A 407 -20.33 -10.96 14.26
N TRP A 408 -21.56 -10.46 14.40
CA TRP A 408 -22.76 -11.28 14.52
C TRP A 408 -23.17 -11.90 13.19
N VAL A 409 -22.67 -11.38 12.06
CA VAL A 409 -22.94 -11.94 10.74
C VAL A 409 -21.85 -12.93 10.35
N LYS A 410 -22.25 -14.19 10.11
CA LYS A 410 -21.32 -15.30 9.86
C LYS A 410 -21.66 -16.08 8.59
N ILE A 411 -20.62 -16.62 7.96
CA ILE A 411 -20.68 -17.61 6.89
C ILE A 411 -19.86 -18.82 7.35
N ASP A 412 -20.49 -19.99 7.41
CA ASP A 412 -19.85 -21.24 7.89
C ASP A 412 -19.12 -21.06 9.24
N GLY A 413 -19.71 -20.28 10.15
CA GLY A 413 -19.16 -19.97 11.48
C GLY A 413 -18.17 -18.80 11.54
N HIS A 414 -17.73 -18.27 10.40
CA HIS A 414 -16.72 -17.20 10.31
C HIS A 414 -17.34 -15.83 10.04
N ASN A 415 -16.86 -14.79 10.73
CA ASN A 415 -17.29 -13.41 10.50
C ASN A 415 -16.34 -12.65 9.55
N ILE A 416 -16.74 -11.45 9.11
CA ILE A 416 -15.96 -10.66 8.15
C ILE A 416 -14.63 -10.14 8.73
N GLN A 417 -14.57 -9.89 10.04
CA GLN A 417 -13.38 -9.38 10.70
C GLN A 417 -12.26 -10.44 10.72
N GLU A 418 -12.63 -11.72 10.90
CA GLU A 418 -11.71 -12.84 10.75
C GLU A 418 -11.11 -12.91 9.34
N PHE A 419 -11.94 -12.73 8.31
CA PHE A 419 -11.50 -12.78 6.91
C PHE A 419 -10.44 -11.70 6.60
N ILE A 420 -10.58 -10.50 7.17
CA ILE A 420 -9.69 -9.39 6.84
C ILE A 420 -8.37 -9.40 7.62
N GLU A 421 -8.32 -10.12 8.74
CA GLU A 421 -7.14 -10.24 9.63
C GLU A 421 -6.24 -11.42 9.24
N LEU A 422 -6.81 -12.46 8.62
CA LEU A 422 -6.04 -13.62 8.18
C LEU A 422 -5.03 -13.24 7.08
N PRO A 423 -3.81 -13.78 7.15
CA PRO A 423 -2.89 -13.79 6.02
C PRO A 423 -3.53 -14.42 4.77
N LEU A 424 -3.20 -13.93 3.57
CA LEU A 424 -3.83 -14.42 2.33
C LEU A 424 -3.58 -15.91 2.08
N ASP A 425 -2.45 -16.44 2.52
CA ASP A 425 -2.12 -17.88 2.43
C ASP A 425 -2.94 -18.77 3.37
N GLU A 426 -3.45 -18.21 4.47
CA GLU A 426 -4.41 -18.87 5.37
C GLU A 426 -5.87 -18.63 4.94
N LEU A 427 -6.18 -17.45 4.40
CA LEU A 427 -7.51 -17.08 3.92
C LEU A 427 -7.92 -17.86 2.66
N LEU A 428 -7.00 -18.09 1.73
CA LEU A 428 -7.31 -18.79 0.47
C LEU A 428 -7.83 -20.23 0.71
N PRO A 429 -7.18 -21.09 1.53
CA PRO A 429 -7.74 -22.38 1.93
C PRO A 429 -9.09 -22.27 2.63
N LEU A 430 -9.26 -21.27 3.50
CA LEU A 430 -10.52 -21.04 4.20
C LEU A 430 -11.67 -20.79 3.20
N VAL A 431 -11.50 -19.84 2.27
CA VAL A 431 -12.50 -19.52 1.24
C VAL A 431 -12.84 -20.73 0.37
N LYS A 432 -11.83 -21.55 0.01
CA LYS A 432 -12.03 -22.78 -0.79
C LYS A 432 -12.77 -23.89 -0.04
N SER A 433 -12.76 -23.88 1.28
CA SER A 433 -13.34 -24.94 2.12
C SER A 433 -14.71 -24.57 2.72
N LEU A 434 -15.21 -23.36 2.46
CA LEU A 434 -16.51 -22.89 2.94
C LEU A 434 -17.63 -23.84 2.54
N LYS A 435 -18.42 -24.27 3.52
CA LYS A 435 -19.61 -25.10 3.33
C LYS A 435 -20.85 -24.22 3.27
N LEU A 436 -21.46 -24.17 2.10
CA LEU A 436 -22.71 -23.46 1.86
C LEU A 436 -23.81 -24.48 1.53
N ASN A 437 -25.06 -24.15 1.87
CA ASN A 437 -26.20 -24.90 1.36
C ASN A 437 -26.35 -24.65 -0.16
N GLN A 438 -27.19 -25.44 -0.84
CA GLN A 438 -27.33 -25.36 -2.29
C GLN A 438 -27.72 -23.97 -2.80
N HIS A 439 -28.69 -23.32 -2.14
CA HIS A 439 -29.17 -21.98 -2.52
C HIS A 439 -28.07 -20.92 -2.39
N ASP A 440 -27.37 -20.90 -1.25
CA ASP A 440 -26.31 -19.94 -0.95
C ASP A 440 -25.08 -20.20 -1.84
N ALA A 441 -24.79 -21.48 -2.16
CA ALA A 441 -23.72 -21.85 -3.08
C ALA A 441 -23.97 -21.33 -4.51
N ASP A 442 -25.21 -21.38 -5.00
CA ASP A 442 -25.56 -20.90 -6.33
C ASP A 442 -25.41 -19.36 -6.43
N ILE A 443 -25.83 -18.63 -5.39
CA ILE A 443 -25.64 -17.17 -5.29
C ILE A 443 -24.15 -16.81 -5.18
N ALA A 444 -23.41 -17.51 -4.32
CA ALA A 444 -22.01 -17.21 -4.02
C ALA A 444 -21.05 -17.69 -5.11
N LYS A 445 -21.45 -18.58 -6.03
CA LYS A 445 -20.57 -19.22 -7.02
C LYS A 445 -19.64 -18.25 -7.75
N ARG A 446 -20.20 -17.16 -8.30
CA ARG A 446 -19.38 -16.17 -9.02
C ARG A 446 -18.50 -15.35 -8.07
N LEU A 447 -19.00 -15.02 -6.88
CA LEU A 447 -18.26 -14.25 -5.87
C LEU A 447 -17.05 -15.04 -5.35
N LEU A 448 -17.26 -16.30 -4.99
CA LEU A 448 -16.20 -17.19 -4.54
C LEU A 448 -15.16 -17.41 -5.63
N TYR A 449 -15.58 -17.51 -6.91
CA TYR A 449 -14.65 -17.57 -8.03
C TYR A 449 -13.75 -16.31 -8.11
N GLU A 450 -14.33 -15.11 -8.07
CA GLU A 450 -13.58 -13.85 -8.13
C GLU A 450 -12.65 -13.66 -6.92
N ILE A 451 -13.14 -13.94 -5.71
CA ILE A 451 -12.34 -13.87 -4.48
C ILE A 451 -11.17 -14.86 -4.56
N THR A 452 -11.44 -16.13 -4.89
CA THR A 452 -10.41 -17.17 -4.97
C THR A 452 -9.36 -16.84 -6.03
N SER A 453 -9.79 -16.41 -7.22
CA SER A 453 -8.90 -16.04 -8.32
C SER A 453 -7.92 -14.92 -7.90
N ARG A 454 -8.43 -13.84 -7.28
CA ARG A 454 -7.61 -12.71 -6.83
C ARG A 454 -6.66 -13.07 -5.70
N LEU A 455 -7.12 -13.87 -4.72
CA LEU A 455 -6.27 -14.40 -3.65
C LEU A 455 -5.14 -15.30 -4.21
N GLU A 456 -5.45 -16.16 -5.18
CA GLU A 456 -4.44 -16.99 -5.84
C GLU A 456 -3.40 -16.15 -6.58
N PHE A 457 -3.81 -15.09 -7.29
CA PHE A 457 -2.87 -14.20 -7.97
C PHE A 457 -1.94 -13.50 -6.98
N LEU A 458 -2.48 -12.92 -5.90
CA LEU A 458 -1.68 -12.28 -4.86
C LEU A 458 -0.70 -13.25 -4.21
N THR A 459 -1.14 -14.48 -3.94
CA THR A 459 -0.28 -15.52 -3.38
C THR A 459 0.83 -15.91 -4.36
N LYS A 460 0.52 -16.06 -5.65
CA LYS A 460 1.50 -16.38 -6.71
C LYS A 460 2.56 -15.30 -6.88
N VAL A 461 2.21 -14.02 -6.73
CA VAL A 461 3.18 -12.92 -6.78
C VAL A 461 3.90 -12.70 -5.44
N GLY A 462 3.85 -13.67 -4.53
CA GLY A 462 4.62 -13.65 -3.28
C GLY A 462 4.04 -12.76 -2.18
N LEU A 463 2.77 -12.36 -2.26
CA LEU A 463 2.10 -11.51 -1.26
C LEU A 463 1.22 -12.28 -0.28
N GLY A 464 1.40 -13.61 -0.18
CA GLY A 464 0.61 -14.48 0.69
C GLY A 464 0.61 -14.07 2.17
N TYR A 465 1.70 -13.46 2.64
CA TYR A 465 1.87 -13.05 4.04
C TYR A 465 1.12 -11.76 4.43
N LEU A 466 0.53 -11.05 3.47
CA LEU A 466 -0.22 -9.82 3.75
C LEU A 466 -1.62 -10.16 4.27
N THR A 467 -2.25 -9.19 4.94
CA THR A 467 -3.67 -9.28 5.32
C THR A 467 -4.48 -8.29 4.49
N ILE A 468 -5.77 -8.54 4.32
CA ILE A 468 -6.67 -7.65 3.57
C ILE A 468 -6.79 -6.28 4.27
N ASN A 469 -6.72 -6.27 5.61
CA ASN A 469 -6.81 -5.06 6.42
C ASN A 469 -5.49 -4.23 6.47
N ARG A 470 -4.39 -4.73 5.89
CA ARG A 470 -3.11 -4.00 5.87
C ARG A 470 -3.26 -2.69 5.10
N THR A 471 -2.86 -1.58 5.73
CA THR A 471 -2.97 -0.23 5.15
C THR A 471 -2.01 -0.07 3.96
N SER A 472 -2.51 0.48 2.85
CA SER A 472 -1.72 0.63 1.62
C SER A 472 -0.48 1.51 1.79
N SER A 473 -0.52 2.49 2.70
CA SER A 473 0.62 3.36 3.01
C SER A 473 1.79 2.66 3.73
N THR A 474 1.61 1.42 4.17
CA THR A 474 2.64 0.61 4.84
C THR A 474 3.28 -0.42 3.91
N LEU A 475 2.87 -0.41 2.65
CA LEU A 475 3.41 -1.30 1.63
C LEU A 475 4.74 -0.74 1.12
N SER A 476 5.69 -1.63 0.82
CA SER A 476 6.88 -1.25 0.05
C SER A 476 6.51 -0.94 -1.40
N GLY A 477 7.43 -0.30 -2.14
CA GLY A 477 7.25 -0.04 -3.57
C GLY A 477 6.96 -1.33 -4.36
N GLY A 478 7.74 -2.38 -4.12
CA GLY A 478 7.54 -3.69 -4.74
C GLY A 478 6.23 -4.38 -4.32
N GLU A 479 5.81 -4.29 -3.04
CA GLU A 479 4.51 -4.82 -2.60
C GLU A 479 3.34 -4.11 -3.32
N SER A 480 3.41 -2.78 -3.39
CA SER A 480 2.43 -1.94 -4.07
C SER A 480 2.33 -2.26 -5.57
N GLN A 481 3.48 -2.45 -6.23
CA GLN A 481 3.54 -2.81 -7.65
C GLN A 481 2.92 -4.17 -7.92
N ARG A 482 3.24 -5.17 -7.09
CA ARG A 482 2.69 -6.53 -7.23
C ARG A 482 1.19 -6.58 -6.95
N ILE A 483 0.68 -5.74 -6.05
CA ILE A 483 -0.76 -5.53 -5.87
C ILE A 483 -1.39 -4.98 -7.14
N ASN A 484 -0.82 -3.92 -7.73
CA ASN A 484 -1.35 -3.34 -8.97
C ASN A 484 -1.33 -4.34 -10.15
N LEU A 485 -0.28 -5.16 -10.23
CA LEU A 485 -0.18 -6.24 -11.19
C LEU A 485 -1.29 -7.27 -10.99
N ALA A 486 -1.47 -7.75 -9.76
CA ALA A 486 -2.54 -8.70 -9.40
C ALA A 486 -3.94 -8.14 -9.70
N THR A 487 -4.20 -6.87 -9.35
CA THR A 487 -5.47 -6.18 -9.67
C THR A 487 -5.71 -6.14 -11.18
N SER A 488 -4.68 -5.83 -11.96
CA SER A 488 -4.78 -5.76 -13.42
C SER A 488 -5.12 -7.12 -14.05
N LEU A 489 -4.59 -8.21 -13.52
CA LEU A 489 -4.91 -9.58 -13.97
C LEU A 489 -6.34 -10.00 -13.61
N GLY A 490 -6.87 -9.50 -12.50
CA GLY A 490 -8.25 -9.74 -12.08
C GLY A 490 -9.31 -9.08 -12.97
N SER A 491 -8.92 -8.14 -13.85
CA SER A 491 -9.85 -7.35 -14.67
C SER A 491 -10.41 -8.08 -15.91
N SER A 492 -9.93 -9.29 -16.24
CA SER A 492 -10.38 -10.10 -17.39
C SER A 492 -10.38 -9.36 -18.75
N LEU A 493 -9.55 -8.34 -18.93
CA LEU A 493 -9.45 -7.59 -20.18
C LEU A 493 -8.73 -8.40 -21.27
N VAL A 494 -9.19 -8.25 -22.51
CA VAL A 494 -8.64 -8.90 -23.71
C VAL A 494 -8.43 -7.85 -24.79
N GLY A 495 -7.33 -7.95 -25.54
CA GLY A 495 -7.00 -7.02 -26.63
C GLY A 495 -6.43 -5.68 -26.16
N SER A 496 -5.96 -5.60 -24.91
CA SER A 496 -5.29 -4.42 -24.35
C SER A 496 -3.77 -4.52 -24.46
N ILE A 497 -3.08 -3.38 -24.37
CA ILE A 497 -1.62 -3.30 -24.25
C ILE A 497 -1.27 -3.00 -22.80
N TYR A 498 -0.61 -3.93 -22.12
CA TYR A 498 -0.08 -3.71 -20.78
C TYR A 498 1.37 -3.28 -20.88
N ILE A 499 1.72 -2.18 -20.22
CA ILE A 499 3.07 -1.62 -20.21
C ILE A 499 3.55 -1.57 -18.76
N LEU A 500 4.56 -2.38 -18.45
CA LEU A 500 5.04 -2.59 -17.08
C LEU A 500 6.45 -2.03 -16.92
N ASP A 501 6.67 -1.31 -15.82
CA ASP A 501 7.94 -0.67 -15.49
C ASP A 501 8.70 -1.53 -14.48
N GLU A 502 9.64 -2.36 -14.95
CA GLU A 502 10.52 -3.19 -14.12
C GLU A 502 9.77 -3.97 -13.02
N PRO A 503 8.85 -4.88 -13.37
CA PRO A 503 8.05 -5.63 -12.41
C PRO A 503 8.86 -6.58 -11.51
N SER A 504 10.14 -6.86 -11.84
CA SER A 504 11.03 -7.70 -11.03
C SER A 504 11.66 -6.98 -9.83
N ILE A 505 11.41 -5.68 -9.63
CA ILE A 505 12.04 -4.91 -8.55
C ILE A 505 11.70 -5.47 -7.17
N GLY A 506 12.74 -5.58 -6.34
CA GLY A 506 12.64 -6.08 -4.97
C GLY A 506 12.08 -7.51 -4.90
N LEU A 507 12.16 -8.26 -6.00
CA LEU A 507 11.90 -9.69 -6.03
C LEU A 507 13.19 -10.48 -5.92
N HIS A 508 13.13 -11.52 -5.12
CA HIS A 508 14.15 -12.56 -5.15
C HIS A 508 14.02 -13.35 -6.46
N SER A 509 15.13 -13.84 -7.03
CA SER A 509 15.13 -14.57 -8.31
C SER A 509 14.11 -15.72 -8.38
N LYS A 510 13.91 -16.42 -7.25
CA LYS A 510 12.84 -17.43 -7.08
C LYS A 510 11.43 -16.89 -7.36
N ASP A 511 11.12 -15.68 -6.91
CA ASP A 511 9.82 -15.05 -7.09
C ASP A 511 9.67 -14.46 -8.51
N THR A 512 10.77 -14.11 -9.16
CA THR A 512 10.81 -13.70 -10.58
C THR A 512 10.26 -14.80 -11.49
N GLU A 513 10.52 -16.08 -11.20
CA GLU A 513 9.95 -17.21 -11.95
C GLU A 513 8.41 -17.19 -11.93
N ASN A 514 7.80 -16.87 -10.78
CA ASN A 514 6.35 -16.75 -10.66
C ASN A 514 5.81 -15.54 -11.42
N LEU A 515 6.52 -14.41 -11.36
CA LEU A 515 6.18 -13.21 -12.12
C LEU A 515 6.16 -13.50 -13.63
N ILE A 516 7.17 -14.20 -14.15
CA ILE A 516 7.23 -14.59 -15.57
C ILE A 516 5.98 -15.40 -15.96
N GLN A 517 5.54 -16.33 -15.12
CA GLN A 517 4.33 -17.10 -15.40
C GLN A 517 3.09 -16.21 -15.43
N VAL A 518 3.02 -15.22 -14.53
CA VAL A 518 1.94 -14.23 -14.50
C VAL A 518 1.91 -13.38 -15.77
N LEU A 519 3.07 -12.90 -16.24
CA LEU A 519 3.19 -12.13 -17.48
C LEU A 519 2.76 -12.96 -18.71
N LYS A 520 3.14 -14.24 -18.75
CA LYS A 520 2.71 -15.18 -19.80
C LYS A 520 1.21 -15.39 -19.77
N ASN A 521 0.60 -15.57 -18.60
CA ASN A 521 -0.86 -15.71 -18.49
C ASN A 521 -1.57 -14.46 -19.00
N LEU A 522 -1.07 -13.26 -18.69
CA LEU A 522 -1.64 -11.99 -19.18
C LEU A 522 -1.61 -11.91 -20.71
N ARG A 523 -0.48 -12.32 -21.30
CA ARG A 523 -0.31 -12.43 -22.76
C ARG A 523 -1.28 -13.46 -23.35
N ASP A 524 -1.36 -14.65 -22.75
CA ASP A 524 -2.13 -15.79 -23.27
C ASP A 524 -3.65 -15.56 -23.23
N LEU A 525 -4.13 -14.61 -22.41
CA LEU A 525 -5.50 -14.10 -22.47
C LEU A 525 -5.82 -13.32 -23.76
N GLY A 526 -4.83 -13.03 -24.60
CA GLY A 526 -4.97 -12.25 -25.83
C GLY A 526 -4.59 -10.78 -25.68
N ASN A 527 -3.69 -10.46 -24.74
CA ASN A 527 -3.15 -9.12 -24.55
C ASN A 527 -1.72 -9.03 -25.08
N THR A 528 -1.28 -7.81 -25.38
CA THR A 528 0.13 -7.52 -25.67
C THR A 528 0.78 -6.99 -24.41
N VAL A 529 1.88 -7.61 -23.97
CA VAL A 529 2.55 -7.24 -22.71
C VAL A 529 3.93 -6.69 -23.04
N ILE A 530 4.14 -5.40 -22.81
CA ILE A 530 5.41 -4.70 -22.99
C ILE A 530 6.00 -4.46 -21.60
N VAL A 531 7.22 -4.94 -21.38
CA VAL A 531 7.89 -4.85 -20.08
C VAL A 531 9.21 -4.12 -20.29
N VAL A 532 9.45 -3.04 -19.54
CA VAL A 532 10.79 -2.45 -19.44
C VAL A 532 11.56 -3.22 -18.39
N GLU A 533 12.63 -3.91 -18.77
CA GLU A 533 13.36 -4.81 -17.85
C GLU A 533 14.85 -4.96 -18.16
N HIS A 534 15.57 -5.35 -17.11
CA HIS A 534 17.00 -5.67 -17.12
C HIS A 534 17.29 -7.08 -16.62
N ASP A 535 16.31 -7.76 -16.03
CA ASP A 535 16.46 -9.12 -15.53
C ASP A 535 16.66 -10.15 -16.66
N GLU A 536 17.68 -10.99 -16.50
CA GLU A 536 18.08 -11.99 -17.49
C GLU A 536 16.99 -13.05 -17.71
N ASP A 537 16.30 -13.48 -16.64
CA ASP A 537 15.26 -14.51 -16.71
C ASP A 537 14.00 -13.99 -17.42
N VAL A 538 13.62 -12.74 -17.18
CA VAL A 538 12.51 -12.08 -17.89
C VAL A 538 12.85 -11.92 -19.38
N MET A 539 14.06 -11.46 -19.71
CA MET A 539 14.53 -11.36 -21.10
C MET A 539 14.51 -12.71 -21.80
N LYS A 540 14.97 -13.77 -21.13
CA LYS A 540 14.99 -15.14 -21.66
C LYS A 540 13.58 -15.70 -21.89
N ALA A 541 12.61 -15.26 -21.09
CA ALA A 541 11.21 -15.68 -21.20
C ALA A 541 10.40 -14.87 -22.24
N ALA A 542 10.94 -13.75 -22.72
CA ALA A 542 10.30 -12.88 -23.70
C ALA A 542 10.13 -13.56 -25.06
N ASP A 543 9.04 -13.23 -25.75
CA ASP A 543 8.83 -13.63 -27.15
C ASP A 543 9.59 -12.70 -28.11
N TYR A 544 9.81 -11.45 -27.71
CA TYR A 544 10.46 -10.42 -28.52
C TYR A 544 11.21 -9.44 -27.61
N ILE A 545 12.38 -8.98 -28.04
CA ILE A 545 13.24 -8.06 -27.30
C ILE A 545 13.53 -6.86 -28.19
N ILE A 546 13.48 -5.68 -27.58
CA ILE A 546 13.84 -4.39 -28.15
C ILE A 546 14.97 -3.85 -27.28
N ASP A 547 16.16 -3.68 -27.84
CA ASP A 547 17.31 -3.13 -27.14
C ASP A 547 17.50 -1.67 -27.60
N ILE A 548 17.47 -0.75 -26.65
CA ILE A 548 17.65 0.69 -26.87
C ILE A 548 19.00 1.11 -26.31
N GLY A 549 19.84 1.74 -27.13
CA GLY A 549 21.21 2.10 -26.78
C GLY A 549 21.87 2.93 -27.86
N PRO A 550 23.20 2.87 -28.05
CA PRO A 550 24.16 2.04 -27.31
C PRO A 550 24.49 2.53 -25.89
N GLU A 551 24.32 3.82 -25.61
CA GLU A 551 24.68 4.47 -24.33
C GLU A 551 23.47 5.19 -23.70
N ALA A 552 23.70 5.98 -22.65
CA ALA A 552 22.69 6.78 -21.98
C ALA A 552 22.61 8.21 -22.55
N GLY A 553 21.50 8.91 -22.29
CA GLY A 553 21.36 10.34 -22.61
C GLY A 553 21.46 10.62 -24.11
N TYR A 554 22.18 11.67 -24.49
CA TYR A 554 22.34 12.08 -25.90
C TYR A 554 23.03 11.01 -26.78
N LEU A 555 23.86 10.17 -26.19
CA LEU A 555 24.53 9.07 -26.89
C LEU A 555 23.65 7.81 -27.02
N GLY A 556 22.49 7.78 -26.36
CA GLY A 556 21.50 6.71 -26.46
C GLY A 556 20.43 6.96 -27.52
N GLY A 557 19.24 6.41 -27.28
CA GLY A 557 18.03 6.70 -28.06
C GLY A 557 17.96 6.04 -29.43
N GLU A 558 18.88 5.13 -29.75
CA GLU A 558 18.88 4.36 -31.00
C GLU A 558 18.32 2.96 -30.75
N LEU A 559 17.61 2.43 -31.75
CA LEU A 559 17.20 1.03 -31.77
C LEU A 559 18.40 0.18 -32.20
N VAL A 560 19.10 -0.42 -31.24
CA VAL A 560 20.32 -1.20 -31.52
C VAL A 560 20.02 -2.66 -31.87
N PHE A 561 18.89 -3.19 -31.40
CA PHE A 561 18.42 -4.53 -31.76
C PHE A 561 16.90 -4.68 -31.61
N SER A 562 16.29 -5.50 -32.46
CA SER A 562 14.91 -5.96 -32.31
C SER A 562 14.77 -7.39 -32.86
N GLY A 563 14.32 -8.33 -32.05
CA GLY A 563 14.26 -9.75 -32.44
C GLY A 563 14.01 -10.68 -31.25
N ASP A 564 14.28 -11.97 -31.40
CA ASP A 564 14.14 -12.93 -30.30
C ASP A 564 15.39 -13.05 -29.39
N TYR A 565 15.28 -13.78 -28.28
CA TYR A 565 16.39 -13.96 -27.33
C TYR A 565 17.59 -14.76 -27.90
N LYS A 566 17.39 -15.61 -28.91
CA LYS A 566 18.50 -16.34 -29.56
C LYS A 566 19.25 -15.43 -30.53
N GLU A 567 18.53 -14.50 -31.15
CA GLU A 567 19.07 -13.50 -32.06
C GLU A 567 19.87 -12.42 -31.31
N ILE A 568 19.40 -11.93 -30.16
CA ILE A 568 20.13 -10.89 -29.41
C ILE A 568 21.51 -11.36 -28.96
N LYS A 569 21.67 -12.64 -28.59
CA LYS A 569 22.97 -13.23 -28.23
C LYS A 569 24.00 -13.22 -29.36
N LYS A 570 23.58 -13.00 -30.60
CA LYS A 570 24.47 -12.87 -31.76
C LYS A 570 24.67 -11.41 -32.16
N ALA A 571 23.89 -10.50 -31.58
CA ALA A 571 24.01 -9.08 -31.84
C ALA A 571 25.27 -8.51 -31.15
N ASN A 572 25.82 -7.43 -31.70
CA ASN A 572 26.94 -6.72 -31.11
C ASN A 572 26.44 -5.51 -30.31
N THR A 573 25.59 -5.75 -29.32
CA THR A 573 25.08 -4.72 -28.39
C THR A 573 25.72 -4.88 -27.01
N LEU A 574 25.70 -3.83 -26.19
CA LEU A 574 26.23 -3.89 -24.83
C LEU A 574 25.53 -4.97 -24.00
N THR A 575 24.20 -5.06 -24.11
CA THR A 575 23.40 -6.09 -23.43
C THR A 575 23.78 -7.50 -23.91
N SER A 576 23.95 -7.71 -25.22
CA SER A 576 24.42 -8.99 -25.76
C SER A 576 25.77 -9.41 -25.19
N LYS A 577 26.72 -8.48 -25.03
CA LYS A 577 28.04 -8.76 -24.45
C LYS A 577 27.96 -9.29 -23.03
N TYR A 578 27.03 -8.79 -22.21
CA TYR A 578 26.77 -9.33 -20.88
C TYR A 578 26.05 -10.69 -20.92
N LEU A 579 25.03 -10.85 -21.80
CA LEU A 579 24.27 -12.10 -21.95
C LEU A 579 25.09 -13.27 -22.52
N THR A 580 26.17 -12.97 -23.23
CA THR A 580 27.11 -13.96 -23.80
C THR A 580 28.34 -14.20 -22.92
N GLY A 581 28.57 -13.35 -21.91
CA GLY A 581 29.75 -13.41 -21.04
C GLY A 581 31.02 -12.79 -21.65
N GLU A 582 30.93 -12.08 -22.79
CA GLU A 582 32.06 -11.29 -23.32
C GLU A 582 32.45 -10.18 -22.34
N LEU A 583 31.44 -9.56 -21.71
CA LEU A 583 31.59 -8.67 -20.57
C LEU A 583 30.94 -9.32 -19.35
N GLU A 584 31.59 -9.24 -18.19
CA GLU A 584 31.07 -9.78 -16.94
C GLU A 584 31.49 -8.91 -15.76
N ILE A 585 30.67 -8.94 -14.69
CA ILE A 585 31.06 -8.44 -13.38
C ILE A 585 31.93 -9.53 -12.73
N LYS A 586 33.23 -9.25 -12.60
CA LYS A 586 34.21 -10.23 -12.12
C LYS A 586 34.05 -10.49 -10.62
N VAL A 587 34.20 -11.75 -10.24
CA VAL A 587 34.28 -12.14 -8.83
C VAL A 587 35.58 -11.61 -8.21
N PRO A 588 35.54 -10.94 -7.04
CA PRO A 588 36.74 -10.47 -6.37
C PRO A 588 37.72 -11.61 -6.04
N THR A 589 38.96 -11.50 -6.50
CA THR A 589 40.01 -12.52 -6.25
C THR A 589 40.40 -12.69 -4.78
N LYS A 590 40.21 -11.64 -3.96
CA LYS A 590 40.47 -11.62 -2.52
C LYS A 590 39.35 -10.84 -1.85
N ARG A 591 38.70 -11.46 -0.86
CA ARG A 591 37.70 -10.81 -0.01
C ARG A 591 38.36 -10.21 1.23
N ARG A 592 37.83 -9.09 1.72
CA ARG A 592 38.32 -8.42 2.93
C ARG A 592 38.06 -9.29 4.15
N LYS A 593 39.02 -9.35 5.07
CA LYS A 593 38.85 -10.03 6.35
C LYS A 593 38.43 -9.04 7.42
N ALA A 594 37.29 -9.29 8.03
CA ALA A 594 36.76 -8.47 9.11
C ALA A 594 37.62 -8.59 10.38
N LYS A 595 37.86 -7.45 11.03
CA LYS A 595 38.52 -7.38 12.35
C LYS A 595 37.53 -7.01 13.45
N GLU A 596 36.56 -6.19 13.11
CA GLU A 596 35.58 -5.61 14.02
C GLU A 596 34.17 -5.84 13.47
N PHE A 597 33.20 -5.92 14.38
CA PHE A 597 31.82 -6.29 14.06
C PHE A 597 30.83 -5.38 14.79
N ILE A 598 29.67 -5.17 14.18
CA ILE A 598 28.45 -4.77 14.87
C ILE A 598 27.75 -6.04 15.32
N ARG A 599 27.49 -6.18 16.62
CA ARG A 599 26.82 -7.35 17.18
C ARG A 599 25.40 -7.00 17.57
N ILE A 600 24.43 -7.63 16.92
CA ILE A 600 23.02 -7.52 17.26
C ILE A 600 22.64 -8.78 18.04
N LYS A 601 22.02 -8.63 19.21
CA LYS A 601 21.53 -9.74 20.02
C LYS A 601 20.01 -9.69 20.18
N GLY A 602 19.38 -10.84 19.97
CA GLY A 602 17.97 -11.10 20.26
C GLY A 602 16.97 -10.19 19.55
N ALA A 603 17.16 -9.91 18.26
CA ALA A 603 16.21 -9.10 17.49
C ALA A 603 14.88 -9.86 17.24
N ARG A 604 13.76 -9.24 17.61
CA ARG A 604 12.41 -9.82 17.63
C ARG A 604 11.33 -8.92 17.00
N GLU A 605 11.72 -7.81 16.40
CA GLU A 605 10.78 -6.90 15.76
C GLU A 605 10.06 -7.59 14.57
N ASN A 606 8.76 -7.30 14.40
CA ASN A 606 7.86 -7.94 13.43
C ASN A 606 7.94 -9.48 13.40
N ASN A 607 8.48 -10.05 12.31
CA ASN A 607 8.56 -11.49 12.11
C ASN A 607 9.93 -12.08 12.48
N LEU A 608 10.88 -11.28 12.99
CA LEU A 608 12.19 -11.78 13.40
C LEU A 608 12.08 -12.70 14.63
N LYS A 609 12.77 -13.85 14.59
CA LYS A 609 12.66 -14.91 15.60
C LYS A 609 13.82 -14.92 16.59
N ASN A 610 13.98 -13.82 17.32
CA ASN A 610 15.03 -13.68 18.35
C ASN A 610 16.45 -13.90 17.79
N ILE A 611 16.73 -13.30 16.63
CA ILE A 611 17.98 -13.54 15.91
C ILE A 611 19.15 -12.75 16.52
N SER A 612 20.33 -13.34 16.47
CA SER A 612 21.58 -12.66 16.83
C SER A 612 22.55 -12.77 15.66
N VAL A 613 23.13 -11.64 15.25
CA VAL A 613 24.00 -11.57 14.06
C VAL A 613 25.18 -10.64 14.30
N ASP A 614 26.33 -11.07 13.80
CA ASP A 614 27.55 -10.28 13.76
C ASP A 614 27.76 -9.77 12.33
N ILE A 615 27.79 -8.44 12.18
CA ILE A 615 27.94 -7.75 10.89
C ILE A 615 29.35 -7.17 10.79
N PRO A 616 30.18 -7.60 9.85
CA PRO A 616 31.55 -7.11 9.75
C PRO A 616 31.62 -5.65 9.28
N LEU A 617 32.55 -4.89 9.86
CA LEU A 617 32.85 -3.50 9.47
C LEU A 617 33.95 -3.43 8.40
N GLU A 618 34.07 -2.26 7.76
CA GLU A 618 35.07 -1.94 6.71
C GLU A 618 35.05 -2.93 5.53
N SER A 619 33.87 -3.45 5.20
CA SER A 619 33.66 -4.44 4.14
C SER A 619 32.31 -4.20 3.45
N LEU A 620 32.12 -4.84 2.28
CA LEU A 620 30.83 -4.87 1.61
C LEU A 620 30.00 -6.03 2.18
N VAL A 621 29.01 -5.72 3.00
CA VAL A 621 28.08 -6.72 3.54
C VAL A 621 26.77 -6.69 2.77
N VAL A 622 26.32 -7.85 2.29
CA VAL A 622 25.04 -7.98 1.61
C VAL A 622 24.06 -8.75 2.48
N ILE A 623 22.86 -8.21 2.68
CA ILE A 623 21.75 -8.89 3.33
C ILE A 623 20.78 -9.34 2.26
N SER A 624 20.62 -10.65 2.15
CA SER A 624 19.79 -11.29 1.14
C SER A 624 18.70 -12.17 1.75
N GLY A 625 17.92 -12.81 0.88
CA GLY A 625 16.80 -13.69 1.24
C GLY A 625 15.49 -13.29 0.59
N VAL A 626 14.45 -14.13 0.67
CA VAL A 626 13.18 -13.93 -0.04
C VAL A 626 12.41 -12.67 0.40
N SER A 627 11.52 -12.15 -0.45
CA SER A 627 10.73 -10.96 -0.13
C SER A 627 9.80 -11.24 1.06
N GLY A 628 9.79 -10.35 2.05
CA GLY A 628 9.06 -10.57 3.31
C GLY A 628 9.77 -11.45 4.35
N SER A 629 11.04 -11.83 4.15
CA SER A 629 11.79 -12.64 5.13
C SER A 629 12.20 -11.89 6.41
N GLY A 630 12.20 -10.56 6.42
CA GLY A 630 12.60 -9.72 7.56
C GLY A 630 13.83 -8.83 7.32
N LYS A 631 14.38 -8.78 6.09
CA LYS A 631 15.56 -7.95 5.73
C LYS A 631 15.42 -6.48 6.12
N SER A 632 14.33 -5.83 5.68
CA SER A 632 14.10 -4.42 5.97
C SER A 632 13.86 -4.18 7.47
N THR A 633 13.24 -5.12 8.18
CA THR A 633 13.06 -5.05 9.63
C THR A 633 14.41 -5.12 10.35
N LEU A 634 15.28 -6.08 10.01
CA LEU A 634 16.61 -6.17 10.60
C LEU A 634 17.44 -4.90 10.34
N MET A 635 17.38 -4.36 9.13
CA MET A 635 18.24 -3.26 8.73
C MET A 635 17.73 -1.88 9.12
N LYS A 636 16.49 -1.55 8.75
CA LYS A 636 15.93 -0.20 8.97
C LYS A 636 15.45 -0.02 10.41
N GLU A 637 14.73 -1.01 10.93
CA GLU A 637 14.05 -0.89 12.22
C GLU A 637 14.95 -1.30 13.39
N VAL A 638 15.75 -2.36 13.23
CA VAL A 638 16.65 -2.83 14.30
C VAL A 638 18.03 -2.15 14.21
N LEU A 639 18.79 -2.40 13.14
CA LEU A 639 20.18 -1.90 13.04
C LEU A 639 20.23 -0.37 12.98
N THR A 640 19.53 0.26 12.02
CA THR A 640 19.64 1.71 11.80
C THR A 640 19.18 2.49 13.03
N THR A 641 17.99 2.17 13.53
CA THR A 641 17.42 2.89 14.67
C THR A 641 18.19 2.58 15.96
N GLY A 642 18.65 1.33 16.13
CA GLY A 642 19.47 0.95 17.26
C GLY A 642 20.80 1.68 17.33
N VAL A 643 21.53 1.76 16.21
CA VAL A 643 22.79 2.52 16.14
C VAL A 643 22.55 4.02 16.33
N GLN A 644 21.48 4.59 15.77
CA GLN A 644 21.11 6.00 16.00
C GLN A 644 20.85 6.33 17.47
N ILE A 645 20.19 5.42 18.19
CA ILE A 645 19.93 5.56 19.63
C ILE A 645 21.26 5.56 20.41
N GLU A 646 22.14 4.60 20.14
CA GLU A 646 23.46 4.50 20.79
C GLU A 646 24.37 5.72 20.47
N LEU A 647 24.22 6.32 19.29
CA LEU A 647 24.90 7.56 18.90
C LEU A 647 24.23 8.84 19.46
N GLY A 648 23.08 8.72 20.15
CA GLY A 648 22.37 9.87 20.73
C GLY A 648 21.58 10.71 19.72
N MET A 649 21.34 10.20 18.51
CA MET A 649 20.56 10.88 17.45
C MET A 649 19.04 10.80 17.68
N GLY A 650 18.60 9.99 18.65
CA GLY A 650 17.20 9.71 18.92
C GLY A 650 16.63 8.62 17.99
N GLY A 651 15.47 8.07 18.34
CA GLY A 651 14.83 6.99 17.58
C GLY A 651 13.80 6.23 18.40
N LYS A 652 12.93 5.47 17.73
CA LYS A 652 11.98 4.56 18.39
C LYS A 652 12.67 3.23 18.67
N LYS A 653 12.90 2.88 19.94
CA LYS A 653 13.52 1.58 20.27
C LYS A 653 12.61 0.44 19.85
N THR A 654 13.16 -0.46 19.05
CA THR A 654 12.51 -1.70 18.56
C THR A 654 12.87 -2.88 19.46
N ASP A 655 12.22 -4.03 19.25
CA ASP A 655 12.43 -5.22 20.08
C ASP A 655 13.75 -5.94 19.73
N TYR A 656 14.79 -5.66 20.52
CA TYR A 656 16.09 -6.35 20.51
C TYR A 656 16.74 -6.28 21.91
N ASP A 657 17.69 -7.18 22.20
CA ASP A 657 18.36 -7.23 23.51
C ASP A 657 19.46 -6.17 23.62
N SER A 658 20.43 -6.20 22.72
CA SER A 658 21.52 -5.20 22.65
C SER A 658 22.10 -5.07 21.24
N ILE A 659 22.70 -3.91 20.98
CA ILE A 659 23.52 -3.65 19.79
C ILE A 659 24.86 -3.09 20.27
N GLU A 660 25.95 -3.76 19.93
CA GLU A 660 27.31 -3.40 20.34
C GLU A 660 28.16 -3.11 19.10
N PHE A 661 28.89 -1.99 19.09
CA PHE A 661 29.82 -1.64 18.01
C PHE A 661 30.96 -0.74 18.49
N PRO A 662 32.13 -0.76 17.83
CA PRO A 662 33.24 0.12 18.16
C PRO A 662 32.97 1.57 17.73
N SER A 663 32.81 2.47 18.71
CA SER A 663 32.52 3.90 18.52
C SER A 663 33.57 4.67 17.70
N LYS A 664 34.79 4.11 17.53
CA LYS A 664 35.82 4.70 16.66
C LYS A 664 35.53 4.51 15.17
N LEU A 665 34.87 3.42 14.80
CA LEU A 665 34.63 3.04 13.39
C LEU A 665 33.23 3.44 12.91
N VAL A 666 32.30 3.68 13.83
CA VAL A 666 30.95 4.16 13.51
C VAL A 666 30.65 5.40 14.35
N LYS A 667 30.81 6.58 13.73
CA LYS A 667 30.42 7.86 14.34
C LYS A 667 29.14 8.44 13.77
N ASN A 668 28.90 8.15 12.49
CA ASN A 668 27.69 8.54 11.77
C ASN A 668 27.07 7.31 11.12
N ILE A 669 25.77 7.36 10.89
CA ILE A 669 25.02 6.35 10.15
C ILE A 669 24.13 7.05 9.14
N GLU A 670 24.13 6.54 7.91
CA GLU A 670 23.36 7.11 6.80
C GLU A 670 22.57 5.99 6.13
N LEU A 671 21.24 6.08 6.21
CA LEU A 671 20.32 5.22 5.48
C LEU A 671 20.00 5.85 4.14
N ILE A 672 20.43 5.20 3.07
CA ILE A 672 20.22 5.65 1.69
C ILE A 672 19.16 4.75 1.05
N ASP A 673 17.92 5.20 1.19
CA ASP A 673 16.72 4.59 0.63
C ASP A 673 16.32 5.19 -0.73
N GLN A 674 15.32 4.57 -1.35
CA GLN A 674 14.70 5.01 -2.60
C GLN A 674 13.74 6.20 -2.42
N ASN A 675 13.61 6.75 -1.21
CA ASN A 675 12.74 7.91 -1.01
C ASN A 675 13.29 9.10 -1.81
N PRO A 676 12.42 9.90 -2.45
CA PRO A 676 12.84 11.06 -3.24
C PRO A 676 13.74 11.98 -2.41
N ILE A 677 14.82 12.49 -3.02
CA ILE A 677 15.77 13.40 -2.37
C ILE A 677 15.05 14.63 -1.79
N GLY A 678 14.05 15.10 -2.51
CA GLY A 678 13.14 16.17 -2.09
C GLY A 678 11.78 16.00 -2.75
N LYS A 679 10.72 16.29 -2.01
CA LYS A 679 9.35 16.36 -2.56
C LYS A 679 9.09 17.65 -3.34
N SER A 680 9.99 18.62 -3.22
CA SER A 680 9.88 19.89 -3.92
C SER A 680 10.54 19.78 -5.28
N SER A 681 9.84 20.28 -6.29
CA SER A 681 10.32 20.48 -7.66
C SER A 681 11.54 21.41 -7.78
N ARG A 682 11.90 22.07 -6.67
CA ARG A 682 13.06 22.97 -6.53
C ARG A 682 14.38 22.28 -6.18
N SER A 683 14.32 21.02 -5.77
CA SER A 683 15.52 20.22 -5.54
C SER A 683 15.99 19.65 -6.88
N ASN A 684 17.30 19.66 -7.13
CA ASN A 684 17.89 19.06 -8.34
C ASN A 684 19.34 18.59 -8.05
N PRO A 685 19.96 17.79 -8.94
CA PRO A 685 21.29 17.24 -8.70
C PRO A 685 22.35 18.31 -8.39
N VAL A 686 22.34 19.44 -9.11
CA VAL A 686 23.36 20.49 -8.98
C VAL A 686 23.25 21.28 -7.66
N THR A 687 22.04 21.48 -7.16
CA THR A 687 21.80 22.10 -5.84
C THR A 687 22.19 21.15 -4.71
N TYR A 688 21.92 19.85 -4.86
CA TYR A 688 22.23 18.85 -3.84
C TYR A 688 23.74 18.72 -3.58
N LEU A 689 24.56 18.73 -4.64
CA LEU A 689 26.03 18.70 -4.55
C LEU A 689 26.65 20.06 -4.18
N LYS A 690 25.84 21.11 -4.03
CA LYS A 690 26.30 22.49 -3.83
C LYS A 690 27.27 22.96 -4.93
N ALA A 691 27.15 22.40 -6.14
CA ALA A 691 27.87 22.89 -7.32
C ALA A 691 27.20 24.16 -7.85
N TYR A 692 25.89 24.29 -7.66
CA TYR A 692 25.11 25.45 -8.12
C TYR A 692 25.55 26.76 -7.48
N ASP A 693 26.05 26.73 -6.24
CA ASP A 693 26.57 27.93 -5.58
C ASP A 693 27.76 28.53 -6.31
N ASP A 694 28.67 27.67 -6.81
CA ASP A 694 29.84 28.10 -7.57
C ASP A 694 29.45 28.56 -8.98
N ILE A 695 28.45 27.92 -9.62
CA ILE A 695 27.91 28.34 -10.91
C ILE A 695 27.26 29.73 -10.79
N ARG A 696 26.44 29.96 -9.76
CA ARG A 696 25.80 31.27 -9.53
C ARG A 696 26.81 32.37 -9.24
N ASP A 697 27.87 32.04 -8.50
CA ASP A 697 28.99 32.96 -8.26
C ASP A 697 29.71 33.31 -9.57
N LEU A 698 29.98 32.33 -10.44
CA LEU A 698 30.55 32.53 -11.77
C LEU A 698 29.71 33.48 -12.64
N PHE A 699 28.39 33.31 -12.68
CA PHE A 699 27.50 34.19 -13.45
C PHE A 699 27.44 35.62 -12.88
N SER A 700 27.49 35.77 -11.55
CA SER A 700 27.52 37.10 -10.92
C SER A 700 28.78 37.91 -11.22
N LYS A 701 29.87 37.24 -11.61
CA LYS A 701 31.15 37.87 -11.96
C LYS A 701 31.25 38.27 -13.43
N GLN A 702 30.25 37.96 -14.26
CA GLN A 702 30.24 38.39 -15.66
C GLN A 702 30.14 39.91 -15.76
N LYS A 703 30.77 40.50 -16.78
CA LYS A 703 30.86 41.97 -16.93
C LYS A 703 29.48 42.64 -16.90
N MET A 704 28.52 42.09 -17.64
CA MET A 704 27.16 42.62 -17.72
C MET A 704 26.40 42.46 -16.38
N ALA A 705 26.59 41.33 -15.69
CA ALA A 705 26.00 41.09 -14.37
C ALA A 705 26.53 42.08 -13.32
N ALA A 706 27.84 42.36 -13.34
CA ALA A 706 28.47 43.33 -12.46
C ALA A 706 27.97 44.76 -12.71
N MET A 707 27.78 45.16 -13.98
CA MET A 707 27.20 46.47 -14.35
C MET A 707 25.77 46.64 -13.83
N MET A 708 24.98 45.57 -13.86
CA MET A 708 23.59 45.54 -13.40
C MET A 708 23.46 45.28 -11.87
N ASN A 709 24.58 45.24 -11.13
CA ASN A 709 24.62 44.90 -9.70
C ASN A 709 23.93 43.57 -9.34
N LEU A 710 23.99 42.58 -10.25
CA LEU A 710 23.40 41.28 -10.05
C LEU A 710 24.29 40.41 -9.14
N LYS A 711 23.72 39.96 -8.02
CA LYS A 711 24.37 39.06 -7.05
C LYS A 711 24.04 37.59 -7.36
N PRO A 712 24.79 36.61 -6.79
CA PRO A 712 24.51 35.18 -6.96
C PRO A 712 23.07 34.75 -6.62
N LYS A 713 22.38 35.50 -5.75
CA LYS A 713 20.97 35.24 -5.42
C LYS A 713 20.00 35.44 -6.59
N HIS A 714 20.32 36.32 -7.55
CA HIS A 714 19.44 36.59 -8.70
C HIS A 714 19.49 35.46 -9.73
N PHE A 715 20.62 34.75 -9.82
CA PHE A 715 20.78 33.54 -10.63
C PHE A 715 20.22 32.29 -9.94
N SER A 716 19.28 32.43 -9.00
CA SER A 716 18.66 31.31 -8.28
C SER A 716 17.18 31.26 -8.58
N PHE A 717 16.70 30.14 -9.14
CA PHE A 717 15.27 29.91 -9.37
C PHE A 717 14.47 29.75 -8.06
N ASN A 718 15.15 29.56 -6.92
CA ASN A 718 14.52 29.35 -5.61
C ASN A 718 14.16 30.64 -4.86
N VAL A 719 14.76 31.77 -5.24
CA VAL A 719 14.68 33.04 -4.49
C VAL A 719 14.06 34.12 -5.36
N ASP A 720 13.27 35.01 -4.75
CA ASP A 720 12.73 36.18 -5.43
C ASP A 720 13.84 37.13 -5.89
N GLY A 721 13.65 37.72 -7.08
CA GLY A 721 14.61 38.61 -7.72
C GLY A 721 14.75 38.30 -9.20
N GLY A 722 15.39 37.18 -9.55
CA GLY A 722 15.68 36.82 -10.95
C GLY A 722 14.87 35.65 -11.51
N ARG A 723 14.13 34.92 -10.67
CA ARG A 723 13.22 33.85 -11.14
C ARG A 723 11.97 34.42 -11.83
N CYS A 724 11.34 33.63 -12.70
CA CYS A 724 10.04 33.95 -13.29
C CYS A 724 8.97 34.06 -12.18
N ASP A 725 8.15 35.11 -12.22
CA ASP A 725 7.15 35.40 -11.19
C ASP A 725 5.91 34.49 -11.32
N GLU A 726 5.56 34.07 -12.54
CA GLU A 726 4.38 33.25 -12.84
C GLU A 726 4.54 31.82 -12.32
N CYS A 727 5.55 31.11 -12.82
CA CYS A 727 5.85 29.74 -12.36
C CYS A 727 6.67 29.72 -11.06
N LYS A 728 7.03 30.88 -10.48
CA LYS A 728 7.84 31.00 -9.27
C LYS A 728 9.16 30.20 -9.32
N GLY A 729 9.75 30.11 -10.51
CA GLY A 729 11.00 29.40 -10.78
C GLY A 729 10.87 27.90 -11.05
N GLU A 730 9.66 27.35 -11.12
CA GLU A 730 9.45 25.93 -11.45
C GLU A 730 9.66 25.64 -12.96
N GLY A 731 9.32 26.60 -13.82
CA GLY A 731 9.33 26.46 -15.28
C GLY A 731 8.05 25.81 -15.84
N VAL A 732 7.26 25.16 -14.99
CA VAL A 732 5.97 24.54 -15.31
C VAL A 732 4.86 25.03 -14.38
N ILE A 733 3.61 24.85 -14.80
CA ILE A 733 2.39 25.14 -14.04
C ILE A 733 1.61 23.84 -13.88
N ASN A 734 1.32 23.47 -12.64
CA ASN A 734 0.53 22.29 -12.31
C ASN A 734 -0.97 22.59 -12.41
N VAL A 735 -1.67 21.87 -13.29
CA VAL A 735 -3.13 21.95 -13.46
C VAL A 735 -3.76 20.70 -12.87
N SER A 736 -4.58 20.89 -11.83
CA SER A 736 -5.27 19.77 -11.20
C SER A 736 -6.44 19.26 -12.05
N MET A 737 -6.47 17.95 -12.28
CA MET A 737 -7.49 17.28 -13.09
C MET A 737 -8.44 16.46 -12.19
N GLN A 738 -9.73 16.38 -12.54
CA GLN A 738 -10.71 15.67 -11.69
C GLN A 738 -10.65 14.13 -11.82
N PHE A 739 -10.31 13.61 -13.00
CA PHE A 739 -10.39 12.16 -13.32
C PHE A 739 -9.07 11.57 -13.82
N MET A 740 -8.03 12.38 -13.91
CA MET A 740 -6.70 12.00 -14.39
C MET A 740 -5.65 12.49 -13.40
N ALA A 741 -4.42 12.00 -13.55
CA ALA A 741 -3.29 12.60 -12.84
C ALA A 741 -3.18 14.09 -13.20
N ASP A 742 -2.76 14.89 -12.22
CA ASP A 742 -2.45 16.31 -12.43
C ASP A 742 -1.45 16.45 -13.60
N ILE A 743 -1.64 17.49 -14.39
CA ILE A 743 -0.88 17.74 -15.61
C ILE A 743 0.08 18.89 -15.34
N GLU A 744 1.35 18.71 -15.70
CA GLU A 744 2.34 19.78 -15.77
C GLU A 744 2.32 20.40 -17.17
N LEU A 745 2.02 21.70 -17.24
CA LEU A 745 2.10 22.48 -18.48
C LEU A 745 3.33 23.38 -18.45
N GLU A 746 4.00 23.56 -19.58
CA GLU A 746 5.09 24.52 -19.70
C GLU A 746 4.60 25.95 -19.40
N CYS A 747 5.38 26.72 -18.66
CA CYS A 747 5.03 28.11 -18.33
C CYS A 747 5.06 28.99 -19.58
N GLU A 748 3.92 29.58 -19.94
CA GLU A 748 3.77 30.43 -21.13
C GLU A 748 4.63 31.71 -21.07
N VAL A 749 5.01 32.18 -19.87
CA VAL A 749 5.76 33.44 -19.68
C VAL A 749 7.26 33.25 -19.89
N CYS A 750 7.83 32.16 -19.38
CA CYS A 750 9.27 31.92 -19.44
C CYS A 750 9.67 30.78 -20.38
N HIS A 751 8.70 30.12 -21.02
CA HIS A 751 8.91 28.96 -21.89
C HIS A 751 9.86 27.93 -21.25
N GLY A 752 9.53 27.52 -20.02
CA GLY A 752 10.33 26.56 -19.26
C GLY A 752 11.64 27.09 -18.68
N ALA A 753 12.12 28.28 -19.04
CA ALA A 753 13.46 28.77 -18.68
C ALA A 753 13.66 29.11 -17.19
N ARG A 754 12.58 29.22 -16.39
CA ARG A 754 12.58 29.49 -14.93
C ARG A 754 13.04 30.89 -14.50
N PHE A 755 13.62 31.69 -15.37
CA PHE A 755 14.15 33.02 -15.07
C PHE A 755 13.44 34.12 -15.86
N LYS A 756 13.68 35.38 -15.45
CA LYS A 756 13.30 36.58 -16.22
C LYS A 756 14.31 36.81 -17.35
N ASP A 757 13.87 37.48 -18.42
CA ASP A 757 14.71 37.75 -19.60
C ASP A 757 16.02 38.48 -19.26
N GLU A 758 15.98 39.45 -18.34
CA GLU A 758 17.17 40.19 -17.87
C GLU A 758 18.27 39.28 -17.29
N ILE A 759 17.91 38.11 -16.75
CA ILE A 759 18.85 37.13 -16.23
C ILE A 759 19.36 36.21 -17.34
N LEU A 760 18.52 35.90 -18.32
CA LEU A 760 18.87 35.07 -19.48
C LEU A 760 19.81 35.80 -20.45
N ASP A 761 19.82 37.12 -20.44
CA ASP A 761 20.78 37.94 -21.21
C ASP A 761 22.23 37.81 -20.72
N ILE A 762 22.45 37.38 -19.46
CA ILE A 762 23.78 37.16 -18.90
C ILE A 762 24.31 35.82 -19.38
N LYS A 763 25.40 35.85 -20.16
CA LYS A 763 26.03 34.66 -20.72
C LYS A 763 27.44 34.41 -20.18
N PHE A 764 27.80 33.14 -20.12
CA PHE A 764 29.16 32.64 -19.94
C PHE A 764 29.46 31.69 -21.10
N ASP A 765 30.46 32.02 -21.92
CA ASP A 765 30.82 31.27 -23.14
C ASP A 765 29.58 30.95 -24.01
N GLU A 766 28.87 32.01 -24.42
CA GLU A 766 27.62 32.00 -25.20
C GLU A 766 26.39 31.32 -24.58
N LYS A 767 26.51 30.70 -23.39
CA LYS A 767 25.40 30.04 -22.68
C LYS A 767 24.89 30.86 -21.51
N ASN A 768 23.57 30.99 -21.38
CA ASN A 768 22.94 31.60 -20.21
C ASN A 768 22.77 30.59 -19.06
N ILE A 769 22.28 31.04 -17.90
CA ILE A 769 22.12 30.18 -16.72
C ILE A 769 21.10 29.05 -16.94
N SER A 770 20.06 29.28 -17.74
CA SER A 770 19.08 28.25 -18.11
C SER A 770 19.73 27.21 -19.02
N ASP A 771 20.51 27.63 -20.01
CA ASP A 771 21.22 26.71 -20.91
C ASP A 771 22.15 25.78 -20.13
N ILE A 772 22.89 26.31 -19.14
CA ILE A 772 23.74 25.51 -18.25
C ILE A 772 22.93 24.49 -17.45
N LEU A 773 21.74 24.86 -16.96
CA LEU A 773 20.88 23.94 -16.23
C LEU A 773 20.29 22.84 -17.13
N HIS A 774 20.19 23.06 -18.44
CA HIS A 774 19.73 22.06 -19.41
C HIS A 774 20.85 21.16 -19.94
N LEU A 775 22.12 21.47 -19.68
CA LEU A 775 23.23 20.57 -19.99
C LEU A 775 23.11 19.27 -19.19
N THR A 776 23.47 18.16 -19.84
CA THR A 776 23.72 16.90 -19.13
C THR A 776 24.96 17.04 -18.24
N VAL A 777 25.12 16.17 -17.26
CA VAL A 777 26.33 16.14 -16.41
C VAL A 777 27.58 15.95 -17.27
N ASP A 778 27.53 15.08 -18.28
CA ASP A 778 28.66 14.84 -19.19
C ASP A 778 29.01 16.09 -20.00
N ASP A 779 28.00 16.75 -20.61
CA ASP A 779 28.21 17.98 -21.36
C ASP A 779 28.69 19.12 -20.47
N ALA A 780 28.17 19.21 -19.25
CA ALA A 780 28.59 20.23 -18.29
C ALA A 780 30.02 20.03 -17.83
N ILE A 781 30.45 18.78 -17.58
CA ILE A 781 31.85 18.49 -17.23
C ILE A 781 32.77 18.92 -18.37
N ALA A 782 32.47 18.52 -19.61
CA ALA A 782 33.25 18.93 -20.78
C ALA A 782 33.29 20.46 -20.93
N PHE A 783 32.14 21.12 -20.85
CA PHE A 783 32.03 22.58 -20.95
C PHE A 783 32.83 23.33 -19.88
N PHE A 784 32.79 22.86 -18.62
CA PHE A 784 33.54 23.47 -17.53
C PHE A 784 35.02 23.10 -17.52
N GLU A 785 35.42 21.96 -18.10
CA GLU A 785 36.82 21.62 -18.34
C GLU A 785 37.44 22.54 -19.42
N ASP A 786 36.75 22.72 -20.54
CA ASP A 786 37.18 23.60 -21.64
C ASP A 786 37.30 25.07 -21.20
N ASN A 787 36.45 25.48 -20.25
CA ASN A 787 36.44 26.82 -19.66
C ASN A 787 37.23 26.95 -18.33
N ASP A 788 38.08 25.97 -18.03
CA ASP A 788 39.05 25.97 -16.91
C ASP A 788 38.43 26.12 -15.49
N GLN A 789 37.18 25.67 -15.31
CA GLN A 789 36.43 25.73 -14.05
C GLN A 789 36.57 24.45 -13.20
N LYS A 790 37.81 24.13 -12.83
CA LYS A 790 38.18 22.87 -12.12
C LYS A 790 37.39 22.60 -10.83
N LYS A 791 37.02 23.66 -10.08
CA LYS A 791 36.25 23.53 -8.83
C LYS A 791 34.85 22.98 -9.09
N ILE A 792 34.20 23.40 -10.17
CA ILE A 792 32.86 22.93 -10.55
C ILE A 792 32.95 21.49 -11.06
N VAL A 793 33.93 21.21 -11.94
CA VAL A 793 34.19 19.85 -12.46
C VAL A 793 34.40 18.84 -11.34
N THR A 794 35.22 19.16 -10.34
CA THR A 794 35.49 18.27 -9.20
C THR A 794 34.22 17.92 -8.41
N LYS A 795 33.24 18.83 -8.34
CA LYS A 795 31.96 18.58 -7.68
C LYS A 795 30.98 17.78 -8.54
N LEU A 796 31.05 17.91 -9.87
CA LEU A 796 30.16 17.22 -10.80
C LEU A 796 30.65 15.81 -11.15
N LYS A 797 31.97 15.58 -11.18
CA LYS A 797 32.58 14.31 -11.56
C LYS A 797 31.99 13.09 -10.85
N PRO A 798 31.70 13.14 -9.53
CA PRO A 798 31.10 11.99 -8.86
C PRO A 798 29.72 11.60 -9.37
N LEU A 799 28.93 12.50 -10.00
CA LEU A 799 27.68 12.11 -10.67
C LEU A 799 27.95 11.23 -11.89
N GLN A 800 28.97 11.56 -12.67
CA GLN A 800 29.38 10.75 -13.81
C GLN A 800 29.89 9.37 -13.34
N ASP A 801 30.70 9.34 -12.27
CA ASP A 801 31.29 8.11 -11.73
C ASP A 801 30.22 7.13 -11.21
N VAL A 802 29.13 7.63 -10.62
CA VAL A 802 27.98 6.81 -10.20
C VAL A 802 27.02 6.46 -11.35
N GLY A 803 27.35 6.84 -12.59
CA GLY A 803 26.57 6.52 -13.80
C GLY A 803 25.41 7.45 -14.10
N LEU A 804 25.41 8.69 -13.58
CA LEU A 804 24.37 9.70 -13.81
C LEU A 804 24.81 10.81 -14.80
N GLY A 805 25.74 10.49 -15.70
CA GLY A 805 26.24 11.41 -16.73
C GLY A 805 25.15 12.01 -17.63
N TYR A 806 24.07 11.25 -17.85
CA TYR A 806 22.96 11.64 -18.72
C TYR A 806 21.95 12.61 -18.08
N LEU A 807 21.94 12.77 -16.76
CA LEU A 807 20.98 13.65 -16.10
C LEU A 807 21.27 15.11 -16.43
N GLN A 808 20.22 15.91 -16.60
CA GLN A 808 20.40 17.36 -16.69
C GLN A 808 20.68 17.97 -15.32
N LEU A 809 21.55 18.97 -15.26
CA LEU A 809 21.92 19.63 -13.98
C LEU A 809 20.70 20.19 -13.24
N GLY A 810 19.77 20.79 -13.99
CA GLY A 810 18.55 21.42 -13.49
C GLY A 810 17.33 20.51 -13.38
N GLN A 811 17.46 19.22 -13.68
CA GLN A 811 16.35 18.27 -13.65
C GLN A 811 15.73 18.17 -12.25
N SER A 812 14.40 18.25 -12.17
CA SER A 812 13.70 18.21 -10.89
C SER A 812 13.92 16.87 -10.18
N SER A 813 14.22 16.90 -8.88
CA SER A 813 14.34 15.70 -8.05
C SER A 813 13.04 14.89 -7.94
N SER A 814 11.88 15.49 -8.22
CA SER A 814 10.60 14.75 -8.28
C SER A 814 10.47 13.86 -9.50
N THR A 815 11.23 14.15 -10.56
CA THR A 815 11.24 13.37 -11.82
C THR A 815 12.30 12.28 -11.84
N LEU A 816 13.19 12.26 -10.85
CA LEU A 816 14.20 11.23 -10.70
C LEU A 816 13.55 9.94 -10.19
N SER A 817 13.96 8.81 -10.77
CA SER A 817 13.68 7.49 -10.22
C SER A 817 14.29 7.32 -8.82
N GLY A 818 13.78 6.36 -8.04
CA GLY A 818 14.32 6.05 -6.71
C GLY A 818 15.82 5.70 -6.75
N GLY A 819 16.25 4.93 -7.76
CA GLY A 819 17.65 4.56 -7.96
C GLY A 819 18.54 5.74 -8.41
N GLU A 820 18.04 6.66 -9.23
CA GLU A 820 18.75 7.92 -9.54
C GLU A 820 18.91 8.78 -8.29
N ALA A 821 17.85 8.91 -7.49
CA ALA A 821 17.88 9.67 -6.24
C ALA A 821 18.94 9.13 -5.26
N GLN A 822 19.02 7.81 -5.12
CA GLN A 822 20.02 7.13 -4.30
C GLN A 822 21.45 7.36 -4.80
N ARG A 823 21.66 7.32 -6.13
CA ARG A 823 22.97 7.57 -6.74
C ARG A 823 23.42 9.03 -6.59
N VAL A 824 22.52 10.00 -6.65
CA VAL A 824 22.86 11.41 -6.33
C VAL A 824 23.27 11.56 -4.86
N LYS A 825 22.59 10.88 -3.93
CA LYS A 825 23.00 10.82 -2.51
C LYS A 825 24.41 10.24 -2.38
N LEU A 826 24.68 9.11 -3.02
CA LEU A 826 26.01 8.47 -3.07
C LEU A 826 27.10 9.42 -3.60
N ALA A 827 26.87 10.09 -4.73
CA ALA A 827 27.80 11.06 -5.30
C ALA A 827 28.15 12.18 -4.31
N SER A 828 27.18 12.66 -3.52
CA SER A 828 27.44 13.71 -2.52
C SER A 828 28.40 13.30 -1.40
N PHE A 829 28.45 12.01 -1.06
CA PHE A 829 29.39 11.48 -0.08
C PHE A 829 30.78 11.30 -0.69
N LEU A 830 30.86 10.87 -1.95
CA LEU A 830 32.14 10.79 -2.68
C LEU A 830 32.80 12.19 -2.80
N VAL A 831 32.02 13.26 -3.02
CA VAL A 831 32.54 14.64 -3.04
C VAL A 831 33.19 15.06 -1.72
N LYS A 832 32.74 14.54 -0.56
CA LYS A 832 33.32 14.89 0.75
C LYS A 832 34.73 14.30 0.93
N GLY A 833 35.08 13.25 0.20
CA GLY A 833 36.39 12.60 0.26
C GLY A 833 36.69 11.96 1.61
N ASN A 834 37.97 11.87 1.96
CA ASN A 834 38.41 11.21 3.19
C ASN A 834 38.10 12.06 4.43
N THR A 835 37.17 11.62 5.26
CA THR A 835 36.82 12.25 6.54
C THR A 835 37.46 11.51 7.72
N THR A 836 37.75 12.26 8.79
CA THR A 836 38.20 11.68 10.08
C THR A 836 37.11 10.83 10.73
N ASP A 837 35.86 11.24 10.55
CA ASP A 837 34.70 10.53 11.07
C ASP A 837 34.24 9.50 10.06
N LYS A 838 34.21 8.23 10.49
CA LYS A 838 33.77 7.11 9.67
C LYS A 838 32.25 6.91 9.80
N THR A 839 31.66 6.47 8.71
CA THR A 839 30.21 6.41 8.52
C THR A 839 29.82 5.01 8.12
N LEU A 840 28.74 4.51 8.73
CA LEU A 840 28.07 3.30 8.32
C LEU A 840 27.01 3.66 7.29
N PHE A 841 27.20 3.22 6.04
CA PHE A 841 26.24 3.39 4.98
C PHE A 841 25.35 2.16 4.87
N ILE A 842 24.05 2.39 4.78
CA ILE A 842 23.05 1.36 4.55
C ILE A 842 22.33 1.69 3.26
N PHE A 843 22.45 0.82 2.26
CA PHE A 843 21.74 0.95 0.98
C PHE A 843 20.60 -0.05 0.92
N ASP A 844 19.41 0.43 0.54
CA ASP A 844 18.25 -0.40 0.28
C ASP A 844 18.10 -0.59 -1.23
N GLU A 845 18.33 -1.81 -1.71
CA GLU A 845 18.18 -2.26 -3.11
C GLU A 845 18.76 -1.29 -4.16
N PRO A 846 20.06 -0.96 -4.09
CA PRO A 846 20.67 0.03 -4.98
C PRO A 846 20.82 -0.42 -6.44
N SER A 847 20.65 -1.71 -6.75
CA SER A 847 20.60 -2.18 -8.15
C SER A 847 19.26 -1.95 -8.85
N THR A 848 18.27 -1.42 -8.15
CA THR A 848 16.92 -1.17 -8.69
C THR A 848 17.00 -0.37 -9.99
N GLY A 849 16.48 -0.95 -11.07
CA GLY A 849 16.43 -0.36 -12.40
C GLY A 849 17.79 -0.17 -13.10
N LEU A 850 18.82 -0.90 -12.67
CA LEU A 850 20.14 -0.84 -13.29
C LEU A 850 20.37 -1.98 -14.28
N HIS A 851 20.89 -1.61 -15.45
CA HIS A 851 21.47 -2.56 -16.38
C HIS A 851 22.77 -3.15 -15.83
N PHE A 852 23.20 -4.33 -16.31
CA PHE A 852 24.43 -5.02 -15.89
C PHE A 852 25.67 -4.11 -15.86
N HIS A 853 25.79 -3.23 -16.85
CA HIS A 853 26.88 -2.26 -16.93
C HIS A 853 26.84 -1.21 -15.81
N ASP A 854 25.65 -0.76 -15.45
CA ASP A 854 25.44 0.24 -14.41
C ASP A 854 25.63 -0.36 -13.01
N ILE A 855 25.28 -1.65 -12.82
CA ILE A 855 25.59 -2.40 -11.60
C ILE A 855 27.10 -2.43 -11.36
N ASN A 856 27.91 -2.60 -12.40
CA ASN A 856 29.37 -2.57 -12.29
C ASN A 856 29.90 -1.20 -11.83
N LYS A 857 29.33 -0.10 -12.36
CA LYS A 857 29.67 1.28 -11.94
C LYS A 857 29.26 1.53 -10.48
N LEU A 858 28.07 1.06 -10.09
CA LEU A 858 27.59 1.13 -8.71
C LEU A 858 28.54 0.39 -7.76
N LEU A 859 28.90 -0.86 -8.08
CA LEU A 859 29.85 -1.64 -7.27
C LEU A 859 31.18 -0.92 -7.12
N THR A 860 31.71 -0.35 -8.21
CA THR A 860 32.94 0.47 -8.15
C THR A 860 32.80 1.64 -7.18
N SER A 861 31.65 2.33 -7.21
CA SER A 861 31.36 3.45 -6.30
C SER A 861 31.23 3.01 -4.83
N LEU A 862 30.60 1.85 -4.57
CA LEU A 862 30.50 1.29 -3.22
C LEU A 862 31.88 0.88 -2.68
N GLN A 863 32.72 0.30 -3.53
CA GLN A 863 34.10 -0.05 -3.18
C GLN A 863 34.93 1.19 -2.84
N ALA A 864 34.77 2.28 -3.59
CA ALA A 864 35.44 3.55 -3.30
C ALA A 864 35.10 4.10 -1.90
N LEU A 865 33.83 3.96 -1.44
CA LEU A 865 33.47 4.32 -0.06
C LEU A 865 34.20 3.47 0.98
N ILE A 866 34.32 2.16 0.74
CA ILE A 866 35.01 1.24 1.64
C ILE A 866 36.51 1.57 1.68
N GLU A 867 37.11 1.93 0.55
CA GLU A 867 38.52 2.36 0.47
C GLU A 867 38.80 3.66 1.25
N LEU A 868 37.82 4.54 1.38
CA LEU A 868 37.88 5.71 2.27
C LEU A 868 37.73 5.34 3.76
N GLY A 869 37.57 4.06 4.09
CA GLY A 869 37.43 3.54 5.46
C GLY A 869 36.00 3.56 6.00
N HIS A 870 35.00 3.71 5.14
CA HIS A 870 33.60 3.57 5.53
C HIS A 870 33.17 2.09 5.55
N SER A 871 32.04 1.80 6.19
CA SER A 871 31.42 0.47 6.16
C SER A 871 30.14 0.53 5.34
N VAL A 872 29.91 -0.46 4.47
CA VAL A 872 28.78 -0.46 3.53
C VAL A 872 27.99 -1.74 3.71
N ILE A 873 26.71 -1.59 4.07
CA ILE A 873 25.75 -2.68 4.12
C ILE A 873 24.69 -2.44 3.05
N VAL A 874 24.36 -3.47 2.30
CA VAL A 874 23.41 -3.40 1.19
C VAL A 874 22.34 -4.47 1.37
N ILE A 875 21.07 -4.10 1.24
CA ILE A 875 19.98 -5.07 1.08
C ILE A 875 19.86 -5.36 -0.40
N GLU A 876 20.09 -6.60 -0.82
CA GLU A 876 20.09 -6.95 -2.24
C GLU A 876 19.63 -8.37 -2.54
N HIS A 877 19.11 -8.50 -3.75
CA HIS A 877 18.64 -9.74 -4.36
C HIS A 877 19.43 -10.11 -5.61
N GLN A 878 20.09 -9.14 -6.23
CA GLN A 878 20.83 -9.31 -7.49
C GLN A 878 22.08 -10.21 -7.31
N PRO A 879 22.16 -11.40 -7.93
CA PRO A 879 23.31 -12.29 -7.81
C PRO A 879 24.68 -11.65 -8.09
N ASP A 880 24.77 -10.70 -9.02
CA ASP A 880 26.04 -10.03 -9.34
C ASP A 880 26.58 -9.14 -8.19
N ILE A 881 25.70 -8.55 -7.38
CA ILE A 881 26.11 -7.83 -6.17
C ILE A 881 26.43 -8.82 -5.06
N ILE A 882 25.60 -9.86 -4.88
CA ILE A 882 25.78 -10.87 -3.84
C ILE A 882 27.13 -11.60 -4.01
N LYS A 883 27.50 -12.01 -5.22
CA LYS A 883 28.80 -12.66 -5.49
C LYS A 883 29.99 -11.72 -5.25
N SER A 884 29.78 -10.41 -5.35
CA SER A 884 30.80 -9.38 -5.15
C SER A 884 30.97 -8.99 -3.67
N ALA A 885 30.09 -9.44 -2.79
CA ALA A 885 30.10 -9.11 -1.36
C ALA A 885 31.28 -9.74 -0.62
N ASP A 886 31.85 -9.03 0.35
CA ASP A 886 32.86 -9.61 1.24
C ASP A 886 32.21 -10.58 2.25
N TYR A 887 30.97 -10.30 2.65
CA TYR A 887 30.19 -11.11 3.59
C TYR A 887 28.70 -11.04 3.26
N ILE A 888 27.98 -12.15 3.46
CA ILE A 888 26.54 -12.26 3.24
C ILE A 888 25.85 -12.67 4.53
N ILE A 889 24.68 -12.10 4.78
CA ILE A 889 23.71 -12.56 5.77
C ILE A 889 22.41 -12.87 5.03
N ASP A 890 22.03 -14.14 4.98
CA ASP A 890 20.81 -14.59 4.29
C ASP A 890 19.69 -14.83 5.31
N ILE A 891 18.55 -14.18 5.10
CA ILE A 891 17.38 -14.26 6.01
C ILE A 891 16.25 -15.05 5.34
N GLY A 892 15.69 -16.01 6.05
CA GLY A 892 14.65 -16.89 5.53
C GLY A 892 14.16 -17.89 6.58
N PRO A 893 13.88 -19.16 6.21
CA PRO A 893 13.89 -19.72 4.84
C PRO A 893 12.68 -19.30 3.98
N GLY A 894 11.62 -18.78 4.59
CA GLY A 894 10.42 -18.27 3.91
C GLY A 894 10.14 -16.79 4.17
N ALA A 895 8.91 -16.37 3.89
CA ALA A 895 8.40 -15.01 4.13
C ALA A 895 7.40 -14.97 5.29
N GLY A 896 7.17 -13.78 5.86
CA GLY A 896 6.21 -13.57 6.94
C GLY A 896 6.52 -14.48 8.14
N LYS A 897 5.52 -15.24 8.60
CA LYS A 897 5.63 -16.17 9.74
C LYS A 897 6.65 -17.30 9.53
N TYR A 898 6.92 -17.68 8.28
CA TYR A 898 7.90 -18.71 7.92
C TYR A 898 9.31 -18.14 7.70
N GLY A 899 9.48 -16.81 7.81
CA GLY A 899 10.76 -16.13 7.74
C GLY A 899 11.35 -15.81 9.12
N GLY A 900 12.21 -14.80 9.14
CA GLY A 900 12.73 -14.18 10.36
C GLY A 900 13.90 -14.91 11.02
N GLU A 901 14.53 -15.86 10.34
CA GLU A 901 15.70 -16.60 10.82
C GLU A 901 16.91 -16.30 9.94
N ILE A 902 18.11 -16.37 10.53
CA ILE A 902 19.37 -16.32 9.76
C ILE A 902 19.60 -17.71 9.22
N VAL A 903 19.45 -17.86 7.90
CA VAL A 903 19.69 -19.13 7.21
C VAL A 903 21.17 -19.36 7.00
N PHE A 904 21.90 -18.28 6.70
CA PHE A 904 23.34 -18.35 6.44
C PHE A 904 24.02 -17.02 6.81
N ALA A 905 25.26 -17.11 7.30
CA ALA A 905 26.14 -15.96 7.46
C ALA A 905 27.59 -16.37 7.13
N GLY A 906 28.22 -15.71 6.17
CA GLY A 906 29.54 -16.11 5.69
C GLY A 906 29.92 -15.54 4.32
N THR A 907 30.81 -16.22 3.60
CA THR A 907 31.24 -15.81 2.26
C THR A 907 30.28 -16.29 1.16
N PRO A 908 30.26 -15.65 -0.03
CA PRO A 908 29.47 -16.13 -1.17
C PRO A 908 29.81 -17.57 -1.60
N GLU A 909 31.07 -17.99 -1.52
CA GLU A 909 31.51 -19.35 -1.86
C GLU A 909 30.97 -20.41 -0.89
N ASP A 910 30.77 -20.03 0.37
CA ASP A 910 30.19 -20.92 1.38
C ASP A 910 28.66 -20.93 1.28
N LEU A 911 28.03 -19.79 0.95
CA LEU A 911 26.60 -19.70 0.69
C LEU A 911 26.19 -20.63 -0.46
N ALA A 912 26.96 -20.67 -1.54
CA ALA A 912 26.68 -21.50 -2.71
C ALA A 912 26.59 -23.01 -2.41
N LYS A 913 27.14 -23.46 -1.26
CA LYS A 913 27.07 -24.87 -0.80
C LYS A 913 25.90 -25.12 0.15
N ASP A 914 25.23 -24.07 0.61
CA ASP A 914 24.11 -24.18 1.53
C ASP A 914 22.87 -24.74 0.82
N LYS A 915 22.15 -25.65 1.50
CA LYS A 915 20.98 -26.34 0.93
C LYS A 915 19.66 -25.73 1.38
N ILE A 916 19.68 -24.88 2.42
CA ILE A 916 18.48 -24.30 3.04
C ILE A 916 18.20 -22.94 2.39
N SER A 917 19.25 -22.18 2.09
CA SER A 917 19.16 -20.88 1.45
C SER A 917 18.55 -20.96 0.06
N ALA A 918 17.50 -20.17 -0.19
CA ALA A 918 16.94 -19.98 -1.52
C ALA A 918 17.91 -19.19 -2.43
N THR A 919 18.78 -18.37 -1.85
CA THR A 919 19.75 -17.52 -2.52
C THR A 919 20.93 -18.33 -3.07
N ALA A 920 21.31 -19.43 -2.39
CA ALA A 920 22.46 -20.27 -2.72
C ALA A 920 22.50 -20.75 -4.18
N LYS A 921 21.37 -21.23 -4.71
CA LYS A 921 21.26 -21.74 -6.09
C LYS A 921 21.66 -20.67 -7.11
N TYR A 922 21.13 -19.46 -6.98
CA TYR A 922 21.32 -18.38 -7.95
C TYR A 922 22.73 -17.78 -7.87
N VAL A 923 23.33 -17.75 -6.67
CA VAL A 923 24.72 -17.33 -6.50
C VAL A 923 25.69 -18.37 -7.07
N ALA A 924 25.40 -19.66 -6.89
CA ALA A 924 26.22 -20.75 -7.43
C ALA A 924 26.29 -20.75 -8.97
N GLU A 925 25.26 -20.25 -9.67
CA GLU A 925 25.26 -20.13 -11.13
C GLU A 925 26.15 -18.98 -11.66
N LYS A 926 26.53 -18.03 -10.79
CA LYS A 926 27.29 -16.82 -11.15
C LYS A 926 28.72 -16.78 -10.58
N LEU A 927 29.08 -17.74 -9.72
CA LEU A 927 30.44 -18.00 -9.22
C LEU A 927 31.16 -18.99 -10.14
#